data_AF-W4GAC7-F1
#
_entry.id   AF-W4GAC7-F1
#
_cell.length_a   1.000
_cell.length_b   1.000
_cell.length_c   1.000
_cell.angle_alpha   90.00
_cell.angle_beta   90.00
_cell.angle_gamma   90.00
#
_symmetry.space_group_name_H-M   'P 1'
#
loop_
_entity.id
_entity.type
_entity.pdbx_description
1 polymer ?
#
loop_
_entity_poly.entity_id
_entity_poly.type
_entity_poly.pdbx_seq_one_letter_code
_entity_poly.pdbx_strand_id
1 'polypeptide(L)'
;MSEAKPKKRLDAVVRSRVQPVLELLHKANTSSQDLSVESQQLLAELSRTKRRVSRFWIEKAVVILDALQIYGLMWQLAQIWPWPSKWLAATRWTVLSNLDILSLTATGAGMGQANPPFSHWGDLRHYWAYALGFALVPYMLGIGWWCAFRHWRSSGDVSFLSKRAVLENKLLLVLQWMYLPIGLAVSRLWHCQDAPNPLDPTEMLSSMSVDATVACLGTTHTMALIGIAGGLGLPFLVGFPILLYHRINFIGAFSEPERHERFIQAKELTYLLNVSDDYYVLNVAQYASYSRDMRLFPVHVCVLKVVLLGVFTFGRSRYPSIDMQPLQGMLFAVVLIVVVTHRSWWASPFRCRSTAQLSFVLDSLLTFDAVMVLLSANPIKSALTVASVKVALLGFVHTMGTLVVAGVVVGTFCKKKARQLNWPTHIHMRPLVRHVAQVTKWVTALKAADHVLQRSFTAPAQVQPTDEFARVVADLQQCAADAAQLDHILHDQLHEMAALISAAYVEALGSAVLASERIDDCVNKFTSELQHYKYKHDMLPPPKRNALYKLHALKTWQSPDVCRVAVLQQQHKSPPGVDDFLPEPNKFQHLDVLVSTDPQLNFPSHVPSFSSLLQHTRRPPTSNDDHALIAVHWSAVILSNTNVNNSPTHEAEPPNVQEQEDATVLATVVQYESPWLLVKLPLLSDVEDANWTVLQGWIHVASPCVSLLVCHDPDTQNLFDELKGLQIMVVRPAIPMDASVISALIDASRTATTTTAPLATAATSKALLRQQWRRCIDQWNVQFVLRHGRAPTDLDKAKIRLWYTLFHALNCPSQPI
;
A
#
# COMPACT_ATOMS: atom_id res chain seq x y z
N MET A 1 -47.87 27.89 -5.96
CA MET A 1 -46.54 28.21 -5.40
C MET A 1 -45.78 26.92 -5.10
N SER A 2 -44.78 26.49 -5.90
CA SER A 2 -43.98 25.28 -5.59
C SER A 2 -42.55 25.28 -6.16
N GLU A 3 -42.38 25.73 -7.42
CA GLU A 3 -41.14 25.55 -8.21
C GLU A 3 -39.91 26.33 -7.72
N ALA A 4 -40.05 27.24 -6.76
CA ALA A 4 -38.94 28.02 -6.22
C ALA A 4 -37.95 27.20 -5.35
N LYS A 5 -38.32 25.98 -4.92
CA LYS A 5 -37.47 25.12 -4.07
C LYS A 5 -36.26 24.50 -4.80
N PRO A 6 -36.38 23.83 -5.97
CA PRO A 6 -35.22 23.28 -6.68
C PRO A 6 -34.18 24.33 -7.07
N LYS A 7 -34.62 25.49 -7.60
CA LYS A 7 -33.71 26.57 -8.05
C LYS A 7 -32.82 27.07 -6.91
N LYS A 8 -33.41 27.42 -5.75
CA LYS A 8 -32.65 27.81 -4.53
C LYS A 8 -31.67 26.72 -4.05
N ARG A 9 -32.00 25.44 -4.21
CA ARG A 9 -31.13 24.31 -3.82
C ARG A 9 -29.95 24.16 -4.78
N LEU A 10 -30.17 24.34 -6.08
CA LEU A 10 -29.12 24.37 -7.10
C LEU A 10 -28.19 25.58 -6.89
N ASP A 11 -28.74 26.78 -6.73
CA ASP A 11 -27.97 28.01 -6.49
C ASP A 11 -27.07 27.90 -5.25
N ALA A 12 -27.55 27.26 -4.18
CA ALA A 12 -26.78 27.03 -2.96
C ALA A 12 -25.64 26.02 -3.17
N VAL A 13 -25.86 24.99 -4.01
CA VAL A 13 -24.82 24.03 -4.40
C VAL A 13 -23.76 24.72 -5.28
N VAL A 14 -24.18 25.47 -6.30
CA VAL A 14 -23.31 26.27 -7.19
C VAL A 14 -22.48 27.27 -6.38
N ARG A 15 -23.11 28.04 -5.48
CA ARG A 15 -22.44 28.93 -4.51
C ARG A 15 -21.37 28.22 -3.68
N SER A 16 -21.62 26.97 -3.28
CA SER A 16 -20.71 26.20 -2.41
C SER A 16 -19.53 25.53 -3.13
N ARG A 17 -19.66 25.21 -4.42
CA ARG A 17 -18.66 24.48 -5.21
C ARG A 17 -17.93 25.36 -6.22
N VAL A 18 -18.70 26.05 -7.07
CA VAL A 18 -18.20 26.64 -8.32
C VAL A 18 -18.03 28.15 -8.20
N GLN A 19 -18.84 28.84 -7.38
CA GLN A 19 -18.78 30.30 -7.32
C GLN A 19 -17.51 30.92 -6.70
N PRO A 20 -16.68 30.22 -5.90
CA PRO A 20 -15.31 30.68 -5.61
C PRO A 20 -14.43 30.72 -6.86
N VAL A 21 -14.61 29.78 -7.79
CA VAL A 21 -13.86 29.68 -9.05
C VAL A 21 -14.34 30.77 -10.02
N LEU A 22 -15.65 30.93 -10.20
CA LEU A 22 -16.26 32.00 -11.01
C LEU A 22 -15.85 33.41 -10.56
N GLU A 23 -15.57 33.65 -9.28
CA GLU A 23 -15.15 34.97 -8.79
C GLU A 23 -13.63 35.13 -8.60
N LEU A 24 -12.86 34.04 -8.68
CA LEU A 24 -11.43 34.13 -8.99
C LEU A 24 -11.22 34.48 -10.48
N LEU A 25 -12.08 33.96 -11.36
CA LEU A 25 -12.26 34.37 -12.75
C LEU A 25 -12.67 35.84 -12.86
N HIS A 26 -13.81 36.24 -12.26
CA HIS A 26 -14.36 37.61 -12.34
C HIS A 26 -13.48 38.69 -11.62
N LYS A 27 -12.41 38.28 -10.93
CA LYS A 27 -11.36 39.16 -10.40
C LYS A 27 -10.04 39.08 -11.18
N ALA A 28 -9.89 38.13 -12.10
CA ALA A 28 -8.75 38.01 -13.00
C ALA A 28 -9.05 38.60 -14.38
N ASN A 29 -10.30 38.48 -14.86
CA ASN A 29 -10.87 39.24 -15.96
C ASN A 29 -11.89 40.23 -15.39
N THR A 30 -11.77 41.51 -15.77
CA THR A 30 -12.74 42.56 -15.42
C THR A 30 -14.05 42.44 -16.21
N SER A 31 -14.07 41.69 -17.32
CA SER A 31 -15.27 41.24 -18.01
C SER A 31 -15.62 39.80 -17.65
N SER A 32 -16.80 39.62 -17.02
CA SER A 32 -17.44 38.29 -16.88
C SER A 32 -18.32 37.92 -18.07
N GLN A 33 -18.46 38.82 -19.04
CA GLN A 33 -19.17 38.58 -20.30
C GLN A 33 -18.36 37.73 -21.28
N ASP A 34 -17.02 37.71 -21.18
CA ASP A 34 -16.12 37.00 -22.10
C ASP A 34 -15.70 35.61 -21.61
N LEU A 35 -16.54 34.95 -20.81
CA LEU A 35 -16.34 33.55 -20.43
C LEU A 35 -16.69 32.63 -21.60
N SER A 36 -15.67 31.99 -22.20
CA SER A 36 -15.85 31.08 -23.34
C SER A 36 -16.91 30.01 -23.07
N VAL A 37 -17.58 29.52 -24.12
CA VAL A 37 -18.63 28.49 -24.00
C VAL A 37 -18.11 27.24 -23.29
N GLU A 38 -16.86 26.86 -23.57
CA GLU A 38 -16.14 25.77 -22.90
C GLU A 38 -15.92 26.04 -21.40
N SER A 39 -15.57 27.27 -21.02
CA SER A 39 -15.47 27.69 -19.61
C SER A 39 -16.81 27.50 -18.90
N GLN A 40 -17.91 27.91 -19.55
CA GLN A 40 -19.26 27.74 -19.01
C GLN A 40 -19.64 26.25 -18.89
N GLN A 41 -19.24 25.41 -19.85
CA GLN A 41 -19.45 23.95 -19.83
C GLN A 41 -18.64 23.25 -18.72
N LEU A 42 -17.34 23.55 -18.58
CA LEU A 42 -16.49 23.01 -17.50
C LEU A 42 -17.06 23.38 -16.12
N LEU A 43 -17.48 24.64 -15.95
CA LEU A 43 -18.11 25.11 -14.71
C LEU A 43 -19.48 24.47 -14.47
N ALA A 44 -20.22 24.12 -15.54
CA ALA A 44 -21.43 23.32 -15.45
C ALA A 44 -21.15 21.86 -15.04
N GLU A 45 -20.12 21.20 -15.56
CA GLU A 45 -19.68 19.86 -15.11
C GLU A 45 -19.32 19.89 -13.61
N LEU A 46 -18.46 20.83 -13.21
CA LEU A 46 -18.05 21.04 -11.81
C LEU A 46 -19.24 21.40 -10.88
N SER A 47 -20.35 21.90 -11.43
CA SER A 47 -21.59 22.10 -10.67
C SER A 47 -22.39 20.80 -10.48
N ARG A 48 -22.39 19.94 -11.52
CA ARG A 48 -23.10 18.65 -11.58
C ARG A 48 -22.44 17.59 -10.69
N THR A 49 -21.11 17.55 -10.60
CA THR A 49 -20.42 16.55 -9.77
C THR A 49 -20.82 16.71 -8.29
N LYS A 50 -21.16 15.59 -7.63
CA LYS A 50 -21.51 15.59 -6.19
C LYS A 50 -20.29 15.69 -5.27
N ARG A 51 -19.09 15.57 -5.84
CA ARG A 51 -17.79 15.55 -5.17
C ARG A 51 -17.51 16.86 -4.42
N ARG A 52 -16.72 16.78 -3.35
CA ARG A 52 -16.28 17.91 -2.51
C ARG A 52 -14.95 17.54 -1.83
N VAL A 53 -13.96 18.41 -1.92
CA VAL A 53 -12.66 18.28 -1.23
C VAL A 53 -12.59 19.14 0.03
N SER A 54 -13.05 20.40 -0.04
CA SER A 54 -12.75 21.41 0.98
C SER A 54 -13.16 21.00 2.40
N ARG A 55 -12.16 20.69 3.25
CA ARG A 55 -12.33 20.35 4.67
C ARG A 55 -12.43 21.58 5.57
N PHE A 56 -12.33 22.81 5.03
CA PHE A 56 -12.19 24.10 5.75
C PHE A 56 -12.99 24.25 7.06
N TRP A 57 -14.26 23.83 7.10
CA TRP A 57 -15.08 23.94 8.32
C TRP A 57 -14.97 22.70 9.24
N ILE A 58 -14.75 21.52 8.67
CA ILE A 58 -14.51 20.27 9.41
C ILE A 58 -13.18 20.39 10.17
N GLU A 59 -12.15 20.90 9.52
CA GLU A 59 -10.81 21.15 10.09
C GLU A 59 -10.86 22.05 11.33
N LYS A 60 -11.62 23.16 11.27
CA LYS A 60 -11.84 24.06 12.43
C LYS A 60 -12.66 23.40 13.52
N ALA A 61 -13.68 22.62 13.16
CA ALA A 61 -14.48 21.88 14.12
C ALA A 61 -13.63 20.84 14.87
N VAL A 62 -12.76 20.11 14.16
CA VAL A 62 -11.79 19.17 14.76
C VAL A 62 -10.82 19.89 15.71
N VAL A 63 -10.24 21.03 15.32
CA VAL A 63 -9.32 21.79 16.20
C VAL A 63 -10.02 22.30 17.47
N ILE A 64 -11.24 22.82 17.37
CA ILE A 64 -12.04 23.22 18.53
C ILE A 64 -12.37 22.00 19.41
N LEU A 65 -12.75 20.88 18.79
CA LEU A 65 -13.14 19.65 19.47
C LEU A 65 -11.95 19.00 20.19
N ASP A 66 -10.77 18.92 19.56
CA ASP A 66 -9.53 18.45 20.19
C ASP A 66 -9.15 19.31 21.41
N ALA A 67 -9.26 20.64 21.30
CA ALA A 67 -9.00 21.55 22.40
C ALA A 67 -10.00 21.36 23.56
N LEU A 68 -11.29 21.24 23.27
CA LEU A 68 -12.32 20.96 24.27
C LEU A 68 -12.21 19.55 24.87
N GLN A 69 -11.72 18.57 24.12
CA GLN A 69 -11.45 17.21 24.61
C GLN A 69 -10.29 17.20 25.62
N ILE A 70 -9.18 17.87 25.30
CA ILE A 70 -8.04 18.04 26.22
C ILE A 70 -8.44 18.88 27.45
N TYR A 71 -9.21 19.96 27.27
CA TYR A 71 -9.75 20.75 28.37
C TYR A 71 -10.70 19.92 29.26
N GLY A 72 -11.57 19.09 28.67
CA GLY A 72 -12.45 18.20 29.42
C GLY A 72 -11.69 17.14 30.24
N LEU A 73 -10.53 16.66 29.76
CA LEU A 73 -9.65 15.78 30.53
C LEU A 73 -8.99 16.53 31.70
N MET A 74 -8.52 17.75 31.46
CA MET A 74 -7.96 18.64 32.48
C MET A 74 -8.99 19.00 33.57
N TRP A 75 -10.26 19.21 33.19
CA TRP A 75 -11.38 19.45 34.11
C TRP A 75 -11.65 18.26 35.04
N GLN A 76 -11.42 17.02 34.59
CA GLN A 76 -11.50 15.81 35.43
C GLN A 76 -10.37 15.76 36.47
N LEU A 77 -9.15 16.09 36.06
CA LEU A 77 -8.00 16.12 36.96
C LEU A 77 -8.12 17.25 38.01
N ALA A 78 -8.67 18.39 37.61
CA ALA A 78 -8.98 19.53 38.47
C ALA A 78 -10.07 19.26 39.54
N GLN A 79 -10.70 18.08 39.57
CA GLN A 79 -11.53 17.62 40.69
C GLN A 79 -10.71 17.15 41.90
N ILE A 80 -9.47 16.74 41.68
CA ILE A 80 -8.53 16.28 42.72
C ILE A 80 -7.57 17.41 43.13
N TRP A 81 -7.08 18.21 42.17
CA TRP A 81 -6.27 19.40 42.45
C TRP A 81 -7.15 20.66 42.31
N PRO A 82 -7.89 21.06 43.36
CA PRO A 82 -9.15 21.79 43.20
C PRO A 82 -9.00 23.10 42.42
N TRP A 83 -9.60 23.12 41.23
CA TRP A 83 -10.07 24.37 40.66
C TRP A 83 -11.31 24.83 41.45
N PRO A 84 -11.57 26.15 41.57
CA PRO A 84 -12.64 26.65 42.41
C PRO A 84 -14.00 26.11 41.95
N SER A 85 -14.86 25.70 42.89
CA SER A 85 -16.15 25.05 42.60
C SER A 85 -17.04 25.83 41.62
N LYS A 86 -17.08 27.16 41.74
CA LYS A 86 -17.78 28.06 40.80
C LYS A 86 -17.26 27.95 39.37
N TRP A 87 -15.95 27.78 39.18
CA TRP A 87 -15.33 27.60 37.88
C TRP A 87 -15.62 26.22 37.30
N LEU A 88 -15.48 25.16 38.11
CA LEU A 88 -15.79 23.79 37.70
C LEU A 88 -17.26 23.64 37.27
N ALA A 89 -18.20 24.22 38.03
CA ALA A 89 -19.62 24.23 37.67
C ALA A 89 -19.89 24.97 36.35
N ALA A 90 -19.29 26.15 36.14
CA ALA A 90 -19.46 26.95 34.92
C ALA A 90 -18.86 26.29 33.66
N THR A 91 -17.82 25.46 33.82
CA THR A 91 -17.09 24.82 32.71
C THR A 91 -17.45 23.35 32.48
N ARG A 92 -18.33 22.77 33.31
CA ARG A 92 -18.77 21.37 33.26
C ARG A 92 -19.21 20.90 31.88
N TRP A 93 -19.82 21.78 31.09
CA TRP A 93 -20.31 21.47 29.74
C TRP A 93 -19.20 21.00 28.78
N THR A 94 -17.94 21.38 29.00
CA THR A 94 -16.80 20.99 28.15
C THR A 94 -16.62 19.47 28.07
N VAL A 95 -17.01 18.77 29.15
CA VAL A 95 -16.96 17.30 29.31
C VAL A 95 -17.85 16.56 28.30
N LEU A 96 -18.88 17.21 27.73
CA LEU A 96 -19.67 16.67 26.62
C LEU A 96 -18.81 16.31 25.39
N SER A 97 -17.70 17.01 25.19
CA SER A 97 -16.74 16.75 24.09
C SER A 97 -16.05 15.39 24.21
N ASN A 98 -15.94 14.88 25.44
CA ASN A 98 -15.43 13.55 25.77
C ASN A 98 -16.55 12.50 25.89
N LEU A 99 -17.81 12.84 25.56
CA LEU A 99 -19.00 12.00 25.74
C LEU A 99 -19.15 11.42 27.15
N ASP A 100 -18.59 12.10 28.14
CA ASP A 100 -18.47 11.59 29.50
C ASP A 100 -19.73 11.92 30.31
N ILE A 101 -20.74 11.07 30.12
CA ILE A 101 -22.07 11.22 30.72
C ILE A 101 -21.99 11.08 32.25
N LEU A 102 -21.08 10.25 32.78
CA LEU A 102 -20.87 10.09 34.22
C LEU A 102 -20.67 11.45 34.88
N SER A 103 -19.71 12.25 34.41
CA SER A 103 -19.40 13.52 35.06
C SER A 103 -20.40 14.66 34.80
N LEU A 104 -21.54 14.36 34.18
CA LEU A 104 -22.72 15.23 34.14
C LEU A 104 -23.76 14.90 35.22
N THR A 105 -23.70 13.71 35.85
CA THR A 105 -24.64 13.30 36.93
C THR A 105 -24.37 14.01 38.26
N ALA A 106 -25.31 13.95 39.22
CA ALA A 106 -25.11 14.53 40.55
C ALA A 106 -23.93 13.90 41.32
N THR A 107 -23.73 12.59 41.17
CA THR A 107 -22.61 11.83 41.76
C THR A 107 -21.38 11.79 40.83
N GLY A 108 -21.31 12.61 39.79
CA GLY A 108 -20.37 12.44 38.68
C GLY A 108 -19.00 13.13 38.82
N ALA A 109 -18.86 14.05 39.77
CA ALA A 109 -17.63 14.82 40.00
C ALA A 109 -17.68 15.52 41.37
N GLY A 110 -16.54 15.60 42.07
CA GLY A 110 -16.45 16.22 43.40
C GLY A 110 -16.68 17.73 43.45
N MET A 111 -16.65 18.44 42.30
CA MET A 111 -16.86 19.89 42.18
C MET A 111 -15.96 20.76 43.08
N GLY A 112 -14.77 20.26 43.42
CA GLY A 112 -13.84 20.95 44.33
C GLY A 112 -14.27 20.92 45.81
N GLN A 113 -15.18 20.02 46.20
CA GLN A 113 -15.36 19.64 47.61
C GLN A 113 -14.10 18.93 48.11
N ALA A 114 -13.74 19.13 49.39
CA ALA A 114 -12.59 18.47 49.99
C ALA A 114 -12.82 16.96 50.19
N ASN A 115 -13.94 16.61 50.84
CA ASN A 115 -14.36 15.23 51.11
C ASN A 115 -15.80 15.02 50.60
N PRO A 116 -16.03 14.84 49.29
CA PRO A 116 -17.34 14.45 48.75
C PRO A 116 -17.76 13.05 49.27
N PRO A 117 -19.07 12.76 49.41
CA PRO A 117 -19.58 11.45 49.86
C PRO A 117 -19.51 10.34 48.79
N PHE A 118 -18.78 10.59 47.70
CA PHE A 118 -18.50 9.71 46.57
C PHE A 118 -17.16 10.13 45.94
N SER A 119 -16.56 9.29 45.10
CA SER A 119 -15.26 9.57 44.46
C SER A 119 -15.20 10.94 43.76
N HIS A 120 -14.07 11.64 43.83
CA HIS A 120 -13.86 12.92 43.14
C HIS A 120 -14.09 12.85 41.62
N TRP A 121 -13.94 11.66 41.01
CA TRP A 121 -14.16 11.40 39.58
C TRP A 121 -15.53 10.76 39.26
N GLY A 122 -16.37 10.66 40.28
CA GLY A 122 -17.75 10.20 40.23
C GLY A 122 -17.96 8.74 40.60
N ASP A 123 -19.20 8.39 40.96
CA ASP A 123 -19.65 7.04 41.31
C ASP A 123 -20.90 6.66 40.48
N LEU A 124 -20.87 5.45 39.92
CA LEU A 124 -21.93 4.87 39.10
C LEU A 124 -21.94 3.34 39.23
N ARG A 125 -23.02 2.81 39.82
CA ARG A 125 -23.24 1.36 39.94
C ARG A 125 -23.18 0.67 38.57
N HIS A 126 -22.47 -0.44 38.52
CA HIS A 126 -22.18 -1.24 37.33
C HIS A 126 -21.36 -0.49 36.26
N TYR A 127 -20.40 0.35 36.68
CA TYR A 127 -19.53 1.11 35.76
C TYR A 127 -18.84 0.25 34.69
N TRP A 128 -18.54 -1.02 35.00
CA TRP A 128 -17.99 -1.98 34.04
C TRP A 128 -18.84 -2.10 32.76
N ALA A 129 -20.18 -1.98 32.85
CA ALA A 129 -21.07 -2.06 31.68
C ALA A 129 -21.00 -0.77 30.83
N TYR A 130 -20.82 0.39 31.47
CA TYR A 130 -20.57 1.67 30.78
C TYR A 130 -19.23 1.62 30.03
N ALA A 131 -18.16 1.17 30.69
CA ALA A 131 -16.85 1.02 30.09
C ALA A 131 -16.83 -0.02 28.95
N LEU A 132 -17.53 -1.16 29.11
CA LEU A 132 -17.71 -2.16 28.05
C LEU A 132 -18.43 -1.59 26.83
N GLY A 133 -19.49 -0.79 27.06
CA GLY A 133 -20.23 -0.12 25.98
C GLY A 133 -19.33 0.75 25.11
N PHE A 134 -18.47 1.57 25.72
CA PHE A 134 -17.47 2.37 24.99
C PHE A 134 -16.38 1.50 24.34
N ALA A 135 -15.83 0.51 25.05
CA ALA A 135 -14.78 -0.36 24.54
C ALA A 135 -15.21 -1.20 23.33
N LEU A 136 -16.50 -1.52 23.18
CA LEU A 136 -17.05 -2.24 22.03
C LEU A 136 -17.27 -1.36 20.79
N VAL A 137 -17.41 -0.03 20.92
CA VAL A 137 -17.65 0.89 19.78
C VAL A 137 -16.68 0.67 18.60
N PRO A 138 -15.34 0.65 18.77
CA PRO A 138 -14.43 0.53 17.64
C PRO A 138 -14.58 -0.82 16.91
N TYR A 139 -14.82 -1.90 17.65
CA TYR A 139 -15.05 -3.24 17.09
C TYR A 139 -16.37 -3.32 16.35
N MET A 140 -17.46 -2.80 16.91
CA MET A 140 -18.78 -2.77 16.26
C MET A 140 -18.77 -1.94 14.97
N LEU A 141 -18.07 -0.80 14.96
CA LEU A 141 -17.88 0.01 13.76
C LEU A 141 -17.00 -0.70 12.70
N GLY A 142 -15.94 -1.41 13.13
CA GLY A 142 -15.09 -2.22 12.25
C GLY A 142 -15.84 -3.41 11.62
N ILE A 143 -16.66 -4.11 12.40
CA ILE A 143 -17.55 -5.18 11.93
C ILE A 143 -18.58 -4.61 10.95
N GLY A 144 -19.21 -3.47 11.25
CA GLY A 144 -20.15 -2.80 10.34
C GLY A 144 -19.51 -2.42 8.99
N TRP A 145 -18.27 -1.92 9.00
CA TRP A 145 -17.50 -1.65 7.78
C TRP A 145 -17.17 -2.93 7.00
N TRP A 146 -16.78 -4.01 7.68
CA TRP A 146 -16.48 -5.31 7.06
C TRP A 146 -17.73 -5.94 6.43
N CYS A 147 -18.88 -5.90 7.12
CA CYS A 147 -20.16 -6.36 6.60
C CYS A 147 -20.62 -5.54 5.38
N ALA A 148 -20.47 -4.22 5.41
CA ALA A 148 -20.77 -3.36 4.25
C ALA A 148 -19.87 -3.69 3.04
N PHE A 149 -18.56 -3.87 3.26
CA PHE A 149 -17.62 -4.29 2.22
C PHE A 149 -17.96 -5.67 1.64
N ARG A 150 -18.25 -6.67 2.49
CA ARG A 150 -18.64 -8.01 2.06
C ARG A 150 -19.94 -7.97 1.25
N HIS A 151 -20.93 -7.17 1.67
CA HIS A 151 -22.18 -6.98 0.96
C HIS A 151 -21.95 -6.39 -0.44
N TRP A 152 -21.27 -5.25 -0.56
CA TRP A 152 -20.99 -4.63 -1.87
C TRP A 152 -20.19 -5.55 -2.80
N ARG A 153 -19.24 -6.32 -2.27
CA ARG A 153 -18.50 -7.32 -3.04
C ARG A 153 -19.40 -8.47 -3.51
N SER A 154 -20.35 -8.93 -2.70
CA SER A 154 -21.32 -9.96 -3.10
C SER A 154 -22.39 -9.46 -4.08
N SER A 155 -22.67 -8.15 -4.09
CA SER A 155 -23.65 -7.53 -5.00
C SER A 155 -23.09 -7.18 -6.39
N GLY A 156 -21.82 -7.48 -6.68
CA GLY A 156 -21.21 -7.18 -7.99
C GLY A 156 -21.08 -5.68 -8.31
N ASP A 157 -21.16 -4.82 -7.30
CA ASP A 157 -21.17 -3.36 -7.48
C ASP A 157 -19.79 -2.85 -7.89
N VAL A 158 -19.61 -2.47 -9.16
CA VAL A 158 -18.32 -1.99 -9.72
C VAL A 158 -17.72 -0.85 -8.88
N SER A 159 -18.54 -0.03 -8.22
CA SER A 159 -18.09 1.07 -7.36
C SER A 159 -17.74 0.67 -5.91
N PHE A 160 -17.67 -0.63 -5.59
CA PHE A 160 -17.42 -1.12 -4.23
C PHE A 160 -16.10 -0.62 -3.63
N LEU A 161 -15.05 -0.43 -4.46
CA LEU A 161 -13.73 0.03 -4.00
C LEU A 161 -13.77 1.49 -3.50
N SER A 162 -14.38 2.41 -4.24
CA SER A 162 -14.47 3.80 -3.80
C SER A 162 -15.53 4.00 -2.72
N LYS A 163 -16.63 3.23 -2.74
CA LYS A 163 -17.57 3.13 -1.61
C LYS A 163 -16.89 2.67 -0.33
N ARG A 164 -16.04 1.63 -0.38
CA ARG A 164 -15.18 1.18 0.72
C ARG A 164 -14.25 2.30 1.18
N ALA A 165 -13.49 2.92 0.28
CA ALA A 165 -12.52 3.96 0.62
C ALA A 165 -13.17 5.18 1.29
N VAL A 166 -14.35 5.61 0.80
CA VAL A 166 -15.15 6.69 1.41
C VAL A 166 -15.71 6.29 2.78
N LEU A 167 -16.07 5.02 3.00
CA LEU A 167 -16.50 4.54 4.32
C LEU A 167 -15.33 4.41 5.29
N GLU A 168 -14.19 3.88 4.84
CA GLU A 168 -12.95 3.73 5.61
C GLU A 168 -12.45 5.10 6.11
N ASN A 169 -12.42 6.11 5.23
CA ASN A 169 -12.02 7.48 5.62
C ASN A 169 -12.98 8.16 6.61
N LYS A 170 -14.27 7.82 6.60
CA LYS A 170 -15.24 8.28 7.61
C LYS A 170 -15.06 7.54 8.93
N LEU A 171 -14.82 6.23 8.88
CA LEU A 171 -14.53 5.40 10.05
C LEU A 171 -13.31 5.93 10.80
N LEU A 172 -12.20 6.19 10.10
CA LEU A 172 -10.99 6.76 10.69
C LEU A 172 -11.27 8.10 11.40
N LEU A 173 -12.07 8.99 10.81
CA LEU A 173 -12.45 10.27 11.42
C LEU A 173 -13.34 10.11 12.66
N VAL A 174 -14.29 9.15 12.65
CA VAL A 174 -15.12 8.85 13.82
C VAL A 174 -14.28 8.23 14.95
N LEU A 175 -13.33 7.34 14.63
CA LEU A 175 -12.43 6.74 15.60
C LEU A 175 -11.45 7.76 16.21
N GLN A 176 -10.93 8.72 15.43
CA GLN A 176 -10.15 9.87 15.93
C GLN A 176 -10.91 10.70 16.97
N TRP A 177 -12.22 10.91 16.77
CA TRP A 177 -13.08 11.63 17.72
C TRP A 177 -13.41 10.80 18.96
N MET A 178 -13.82 9.53 18.77
CA MET A 178 -14.15 8.60 19.86
C MET A 178 -12.94 8.20 20.71
N TYR A 179 -11.73 8.51 20.25
CA TYR A 179 -10.46 8.10 20.86
C TYR A 179 -10.33 8.46 22.35
N LEU A 180 -10.47 9.75 22.71
CA LEU A 180 -10.40 10.18 24.10
C LEU A 180 -11.63 9.74 24.94
N PRO A 181 -12.88 9.80 24.42
CA PRO A 181 -14.04 9.18 25.07
C PRO A 181 -13.83 7.72 25.50
N ILE A 182 -13.36 6.85 24.59
CA ILE A 182 -13.10 5.43 24.89
C ILE A 182 -11.96 5.31 25.89
N GLY A 183 -10.86 6.05 25.69
CA GLY A 183 -9.72 6.05 26.60
C GLY A 183 -10.08 6.50 28.02
N LEU A 184 -10.97 7.48 28.18
CA LEU A 184 -11.44 7.98 29.48
C LEU A 184 -12.42 7.01 30.18
N ALA A 185 -13.27 6.32 29.40
CA ALA A 185 -14.16 5.30 29.93
C ALA A 185 -13.39 4.05 30.40
N VAL A 186 -12.33 3.69 29.69
CA VAL A 186 -11.45 2.55 30.03
C VAL A 186 -10.47 2.89 31.15
N SER A 187 -9.87 4.09 31.15
CA SER A 187 -8.86 4.49 32.15
C SER A 187 -9.38 4.42 33.57
N ARG A 188 -10.65 4.80 33.78
CA ARG A 188 -11.33 4.77 35.09
C ARG A 188 -11.37 3.38 35.74
N LEU A 189 -11.31 2.28 34.97
CA LEU A 189 -11.23 0.91 35.49
C LEU A 189 -9.91 0.58 36.20
N TRP A 190 -8.84 1.37 36.02
CA TRP A 190 -7.53 1.13 36.63
C TRP A 190 -7.42 1.66 38.07
N HIS A 191 -8.42 2.41 38.55
CA HIS A 191 -8.30 3.18 39.78
C HIS A 191 -9.18 2.65 40.90
N CYS A 192 -8.55 2.27 42.00
CA CYS A 192 -9.20 2.07 43.29
C CYS A 192 -9.12 3.31 44.18
N GLN A 193 -9.98 3.37 45.19
CA GLN A 193 -9.93 4.28 46.32
C GLN A 193 -9.97 3.47 47.61
N ASP A 194 -9.37 3.99 48.68
CA ASP A 194 -9.38 3.35 49.99
C ASP A 194 -10.24 4.20 50.92
N ALA A 195 -11.24 3.59 51.58
CA ALA A 195 -12.19 4.28 52.45
C ALA A 195 -12.38 3.50 53.77
N PRO A 196 -12.57 4.17 54.92
CA PRO A 196 -12.81 3.47 56.18
C PRO A 196 -14.12 2.67 56.09
N ASN A 197 -14.10 1.42 56.55
CA ASN A 197 -15.27 0.55 56.58
C ASN A 197 -16.31 1.15 57.56
N PRO A 198 -17.57 1.39 57.13
CA PRO A 198 -18.59 2.01 57.98
C PRO A 198 -19.09 1.10 59.13
N LEU A 199 -18.69 -0.17 59.14
CA LEU A 199 -18.98 -1.12 60.23
C LEU A 199 -17.80 -1.27 61.20
N ASP A 200 -16.56 -1.11 60.73
CA ASP A 200 -15.36 -1.06 61.57
C ASP A 200 -14.40 0.03 61.05
N PRO A 201 -14.28 1.18 61.72
CA PRO A 201 -13.43 2.28 61.25
C PRO A 201 -11.92 1.99 61.35
N THR A 202 -11.50 0.83 61.88
CA THR A 202 -10.10 0.39 61.86
C THR A 202 -9.73 -0.34 60.56
N GLU A 203 -10.72 -0.85 59.82
CA GLU A 203 -10.51 -1.46 58.51
C GLU A 203 -10.63 -0.44 57.37
N MET A 204 -9.78 -0.57 56.34
CA MET A 204 -9.88 0.18 55.09
C MET A 204 -10.46 -0.70 53.98
N LEU A 205 -11.66 -0.39 53.52
CA LEU A 205 -12.28 -1.01 52.36
C LEU A 205 -11.72 -0.38 51.08
N SER A 206 -10.97 -1.16 50.31
CA SER A 206 -10.49 -0.75 48.98
C SER A 206 -11.55 -1.07 47.92
N SER A 207 -12.15 -0.04 47.29
CA SER A 207 -13.18 -0.18 46.25
C SER A 207 -12.70 0.36 44.91
N MET A 208 -13.34 -0.03 43.80
CA MET A 208 -13.16 0.66 42.53
C MET A 208 -13.64 2.10 42.69
N SER A 209 -12.84 3.07 42.21
CA SER A 209 -13.07 4.50 42.45
C SER A 209 -14.15 5.14 41.55
N VAL A 210 -14.94 4.32 40.85
CA VAL A 210 -16.09 4.74 40.02
C VAL A 210 -17.31 3.83 40.20
N ASP A 211 -17.21 2.82 41.07
CA ASP A 211 -18.32 1.97 41.50
C ASP A 211 -17.99 1.42 42.89
N ALA A 212 -18.51 2.06 43.94
CA ALA A 212 -18.27 1.66 45.32
C ALA A 212 -18.76 0.24 45.66
N THR A 213 -19.58 -0.39 44.80
CA THR A 213 -20.07 -1.77 45.00
C THR A 213 -19.06 -2.85 44.60
N VAL A 214 -17.97 -2.46 43.92
CA VAL A 214 -16.94 -3.39 43.42
C VAL A 214 -15.67 -3.27 44.27
N ALA A 215 -15.31 -4.34 44.98
CA ALA A 215 -14.04 -4.41 45.72
C ALA A 215 -12.83 -4.35 44.78
N CYS A 216 -11.80 -3.59 45.15
CA CYS A 216 -10.54 -3.51 44.42
C CYS A 216 -9.88 -4.90 44.36
N LEU A 217 -9.29 -5.26 43.22
CA LEU A 217 -8.69 -6.59 42.93
C LEU A 217 -9.65 -7.80 43.05
N GLY A 218 -10.90 -7.62 43.48
CA GLY A 218 -11.92 -8.65 43.48
C GLY A 218 -12.23 -9.17 42.06
N THR A 219 -12.92 -10.31 41.96
CA THR A 219 -13.18 -11.01 40.69
C THR A 219 -13.77 -10.10 39.62
N THR A 220 -14.82 -9.33 39.94
CA THR A 220 -15.46 -8.37 39.02
C THR A 220 -14.51 -7.26 38.55
N HIS A 221 -13.69 -6.70 39.46
CA HIS A 221 -12.69 -5.68 39.13
C HIS A 221 -11.63 -6.25 38.19
N THR A 222 -11.08 -7.42 38.52
CA THR A 222 -10.02 -8.09 37.76
C THR A 222 -10.52 -8.55 36.39
N MET A 223 -11.76 -9.02 36.27
CA MET A 223 -12.40 -9.33 34.98
C MET A 223 -12.63 -8.07 34.12
N ALA A 224 -13.07 -6.96 34.73
CA ALA A 224 -13.22 -5.69 34.01
C ALA A 224 -11.85 -5.14 33.54
N LEU A 225 -10.84 -5.19 34.40
CA LEU A 225 -9.48 -4.73 34.09
C LEU A 225 -8.83 -5.56 32.99
N ILE A 226 -8.83 -6.89 33.09
CA ILE A 226 -8.21 -7.76 32.09
C ILE A 226 -9.05 -7.80 30.80
N GLY A 227 -10.36 -8.06 30.91
CA GLY A 227 -11.23 -8.26 29.75
C GLY A 227 -11.56 -6.98 28.99
N ILE A 228 -11.99 -5.93 29.69
CA ILE A 228 -12.41 -4.67 29.06
C ILE A 228 -11.18 -3.79 28.81
N ALA A 229 -10.40 -3.47 29.85
CA ALA A 229 -9.30 -2.53 29.69
C ALA A 229 -8.09 -3.12 28.95
N GLY A 230 -7.66 -4.34 29.32
CA GLY A 230 -6.57 -5.06 28.65
C GLY A 230 -6.97 -5.67 27.30
N GLY A 231 -8.14 -6.30 27.21
CA GLY A 231 -8.57 -7.05 26.03
C GLY A 231 -9.22 -6.24 24.90
N LEU A 232 -9.87 -5.11 25.22
CA LEU A 232 -10.59 -4.26 24.23
C LEU A 232 -10.05 -2.83 24.18
N GLY A 233 -9.79 -2.22 25.34
CA GLY A 233 -9.33 -0.83 25.42
C GLY A 233 -7.91 -0.63 24.92
N LEU A 234 -6.94 -1.35 25.50
CA LEU A 234 -5.52 -1.21 25.17
C LEU A 234 -5.19 -1.52 23.69
N PRO A 235 -5.74 -2.58 23.05
CA PRO A 235 -5.47 -2.85 21.64
C PRO A 235 -6.04 -1.78 20.70
N PHE A 236 -7.15 -1.12 21.06
CA PHE A 236 -7.62 0.05 20.34
C PHE A 236 -6.70 1.26 20.54
N LEU A 237 -6.34 1.59 21.79
CA LEU A 237 -5.50 2.75 22.11
C LEU A 237 -4.07 2.65 21.57
N VAL A 238 -3.50 1.45 21.43
CA VAL A 238 -2.17 1.26 20.83
C VAL A 238 -2.28 0.99 19.32
N GLY A 239 -3.24 0.18 18.89
CA GLY A 239 -3.38 -0.24 17.49
C GLY A 239 -3.92 0.85 16.56
N PHE A 240 -4.79 1.75 17.03
CA PHE A 240 -5.38 2.77 16.16
C PHE A 240 -4.37 3.83 15.67
N PRO A 241 -3.48 4.40 16.49
CA PRO A 241 -2.41 5.28 16.01
C PRO A 241 -1.48 4.61 15.01
N ILE A 242 -1.14 3.33 15.23
CA ILE A 242 -0.29 2.53 14.34
C ILE A 242 -0.99 2.31 12.98
N LEU A 243 -2.26 1.92 13.00
CA LEU A 243 -3.07 1.77 11.78
C LEU A 243 -3.17 3.10 11.00
N LEU A 244 -3.38 4.21 11.71
CA LEU A 244 -3.46 5.55 11.10
C LEU A 244 -2.10 5.99 10.52
N TYR A 245 -1.00 5.71 11.21
CA TYR A 245 0.37 5.92 10.71
C TYR A 245 0.62 5.15 9.41
N HIS A 246 0.28 3.85 9.36
CA HIS A 246 0.42 3.07 8.13
C HIS A 246 -0.49 3.56 7.00
N ARG A 247 -1.73 3.97 7.31
CA ARG A 247 -2.67 4.51 6.31
C ARG A 247 -2.25 5.87 5.74
N ILE A 248 -1.49 6.68 6.48
CA ILE A 248 -0.94 7.95 5.98
C ILE A 248 0.40 7.74 5.26
N ASN A 249 1.27 6.85 5.75
CA ASN A 249 2.59 6.60 5.14
C ASN A 249 2.58 5.63 3.95
N PHE A 250 1.44 4.98 3.63
CA PHE A 250 1.35 4.03 2.53
C PHE A 250 1.82 4.61 1.18
N ILE A 251 1.65 5.92 0.95
CA ILE A 251 2.05 6.61 -0.28
C ILE A 251 2.69 7.96 0.06
N GLY A 252 3.80 8.29 -0.61
CA GLY A 252 4.26 9.67 -0.76
C GLY A 252 4.87 10.33 0.48
N ALA A 253 5.91 9.73 1.07
CA ALA A 253 6.80 10.41 2.01
C ALA A 253 7.75 11.40 1.29
N PHE A 254 7.18 12.36 0.54
CA PHE A 254 7.94 13.35 -0.22
C PHE A 254 8.86 14.15 0.70
N SER A 255 10.16 14.14 0.39
CA SER A 255 11.19 14.88 1.12
C SER A 255 10.97 16.39 1.02
N GLU A 256 10.63 16.89 -0.16
CA GLU A 256 10.41 18.31 -0.43
C GLU A 256 8.97 18.76 -0.11
N PRO A 257 8.77 19.93 0.54
CA PRO A 257 7.44 20.44 0.86
C PRO A 257 6.64 20.85 -0.39
N GLU A 258 7.31 21.32 -1.45
CA GLU A 258 6.64 21.74 -2.68
C GLU A 258 6.07 20.56 -3.46
N ARG A 259 6.82 19.45 -3.59
CA ARG A 259 6.30 18.21 -4.21
C ARG A 259 5.13 17.63 -3.42
N HIS A 260 5.18 17.68 -2.08
CA HIS A 260 4.07 17.25 -1.23
C HIS A 260 2.80 18.10 -1.47
N GLU A 261 2.94 19.43 -1.53
CA GLU A 261 1.81 20.34 -1.80
C GLU A 261 1.28 20.18 -3.24
N ARG A 262 2.17 20.09 -4.25
CA ARG A 262 1.79 19.80 -5.66
C ARG A 262 1.02 18.49 -5.76
N PHE A 263 1.51 17.39 -5.16
CA PHE A 263 0.85 16.09 -5.14
C PHE A 263 -0.54 16.14 -4.49
N ILE A 264 -0.67 16.76 -3.30
CA ILE A 264 -1.98 16.89 -2.65
C ILE A 264 -2.91 17.72 -3.54
N GLN A 265 -2.47 18.86 -4.08
CA GLN A 265 -3.30 19.68 -4.95
C GLN A 265 -3.73 18.94 -6.23
N ALA A 266 -2.86 18.11 -6.80
CA ALA A 266 -3.16 17.29 -7.97
C ALA A 266 -4.24 16.23 -7.67
N LYS A 267 -4.08 15.43 -6.60
CA LYS A 267 -5.09 14.43 -6.21
C LYS A 267 -6.39 15.05 -5.68
N GLU A 268 -6.33 16.26 -5.09
CA GLU A 268 -7.52 17.07 -4.79
C GLU A 268 -8.24 17.52 -6.08
N LEU A 269 -7.49 17.92 -7.11
CA LEU A 269 -8.03 18.44 -8.37
C LEU A 269 -8.61 17.36 -9.28
N THR A 270 -7.91 16.23 -9.49
CA THR A 270 -8.41 15.09 -10.29
C THR A 270 -9.71 14.54 -9.71
N TYR A 271 -9.81 14.49 -8.37
CA TYR A 271 -11.06 14.13 -7.70
C TYR A 271 -12.18 15.14 -7.96
N LEU A 272 -11.93 16.46 -7.95
CA LEU A 272 -12.95 17.48 -8.26
C LEU A 272 -13.43 17.42 -9.72
N LEU A 273 -12.51 17.16 -10.66
CA LEU A 273 -12.77 17.01 -12.10
C LEU A 273 -13.48 15.69 -12.47
N ASN A 274 -13.71 14.80 -11.49
CA ASN A 274 -14.25 13.44 -11.71
C ASN A 274 -13.38 12.66 -12.72
N VAL A 275 -12.06 12.66 -12.49
CA VAL A 275 -11.08 11.85 -13.22
C VAL A 275 -10.72 10.58 -12.45
N SER A 276 -10.39 10.69 -11.14
CA SER A 276 -10.05 9.53 -10.31
C SER A 276 -10.64 9.61 -8.90
N ASP A 277 -10.67 8.47 -8.19
CA ASP A 277 -11.15 8.33 -6.80
C ASP A 277 -10.01 8.29 -5.75
N ASP A 278 -8.76 8.44 -6.21
CA ASP A 278 -7.51 8.43 -5.46
C ASP A 278 -7.55 9.20 -4.13
N TYR A 279 -8.19 10.37 -4.12
CA TYR A 279 -8.31 11.21 -2.92
C TYR A 279 -8.85 10.46 -1.69
N TYR A 280 -9.70 9.45 -1.91
CA TYR A 280 -10.14 8.52 -0.88
C TYR A 280 -9.36 7.21 -0.86
N VAL A 281 -9.06 6.61 -2.02
CA VAL A 281 -8.36 5.31 -2.09
C VAL A 281 -6.98 5.37 -1.45
N LEU A 282 -6.24 6.46 -1.68
CA LEU A 282 -4.90 6.72 -1.14
C LEU A 282 -4.93 7.45 0.22
N ASN A 283 -6.12 7.53 0.85
CA ASN A 283 -6.37 8.20 2.14
C ASN A 283 -5.91 9.65 2.25
N VAL A 284 -5.75 10.36 1.13
CA VAL A 284 -5.38 11.80 1.07
C VAL A 284 -6.31 12.63 1.95
N ALA A 285 -7.60 12.26 2.01
CA ALA A 285 -8.58 12.87 2.90
C ALA A 285 -8.20 12.88 4.40
N GLN A 286 -7.30 12.02 4.89
CA GLN A 286 -6.81 12.08 6.28
C GLN A 286 -5.79 13.20 6.49
N TYR A 287 -4.87 13.41 5.54
CA TYR A 287 -3.72 14.32 5.71
C TYR A 287 -3.80 15.64 4.91
N ALA A 288 -4.75 15.79 3.99
CA ALA A 288 -4.93 16.98 3.13
C ALA A 288 -5.13 18.33 3.86
N SER A 289 -5.29 18.35 5.19
CA SER A 289 -5.35 19.58 5.99
C SER A 289 -3.99 20.12 6.40
N TYR A 290 -2.92 19.31 6.34
CA TYR A 290 -1.67 19.56 7.06
C TYR A 290 -0.48 19.90 6.16
N SER A 291 0.51 20.59 6.72
CA SER A 291 1.82 20.82 6.08
C SER A 291 2.64 19.53 6.00
N ARG A 292 3.65 19.46 5.12
CA ARG A 292 4.55 18.31 4.94
C ARG A 292 5.12 17.79 6.27
N ASP A 293 5.61 18.70 7.11
CA ASP A 293 6.25 18.38 8.39
C ASP A 293 5.26 17.89 9.45
N MET A 294 3.97 18.18 9.27
CA MET A 294 2.87 17.80 10.16
C MET A 294 1.87 16.88 9.45
N ARG A 295 2.26 16.18 8.37
CA ARG A 295 1.39 15.21 7.67
C ARG A 295 0.87 14.08 8.57
N LEU A 296 1.60 13.77 9.64
CA LEU A 296 1.23 12.80 10.70
C LEU A 296 0.51 13.44 11.90
N PHE A 297 0.07 14.70 11.82
CA PHE A 297 -0.60 15.40 12.91
C PHE A 297 -1.79 14.64 13.55
N PRO A 298 -2.67 13.94 12.80
CA PRO A 298 -3.70 13.09 13.39
C PRO A 298 -3.15 12.00 14.32
N VAL A 299 -1.98 11.43 13.98
CA VAL A 299 -1.26 10.45 14.82
C VAL A 299 -0.67 11.15 16.05
N HIS A 300 -0.02 12.31 15.87
CA HIS A 300 0.54 13.08 16.99
C HIS A 300 -0.53 13.51 18.01
N VAL A 301 -1.74 13.87 17.57
CA VAL A 301 -2.88 14.15 18.46
C VAL A 301 -3.35 12.90 19.20
N CYS A 302 -3.41 11.74 18.54
CA CYS A 302 -3.75 10.49 19.22
C CYS A 302 -2.67 10.11 20.25
N VAL A 303 -1.38 10.25 19.93
CA VAL A 303 -0.27 10.01 20.86
C VAL A 303 -0.33 10.98 22.05
N LEU A 304 -0.54 12.28 21.82
CA LEU A 304 -0.76 13.26 22.90
C LEU A 304 -1.92 12.84 23.81
N LYS A 305 -3.06 12.43 23.23
CA LYS A 305 -4.21 11.92 24.00
C LYS A 305 -3.87 10.68 24.82
N VAL A 306 -3.05 9.74 24.33
CA VAL A 306 -2.56 8.59 25.12
C VAL A 306 -1.62 9.02 26.23
N VAL A 307 -0.66 9.92 25.98
CA VAL A 307 0.30 10.36 27.02
C VAL A 307 -0.44 11.10 28.14
N LEU A 308 -1.38 11.99 27.80
CA LEU A 308 -2.20 12.66 28.81
C LEU A 308 -3.16 11.69 29.54
N LEU A 309 -3.70 10.67 28.86
CA LEU A 309 -4.42 9.57 29.50
C LEU A 309 -3.50 8.72 30.41
N GLY A 310 -2.23 8.54 30.06
CA GLY A 310 -1.24 7.83 30.87
C GLY A 310 -0.88 8.58 32.15
N VAL A 311 -0.76 9.91 32.07
CA VAL A 311 -0.63 10.78 33.26
C VAL A 311 -1.90 10.73 34.10
N PHE A 312 -3.09 10.65 33.47
CA PHE A 312 -4.36 10.44 34.16
C PHE A 312 -4.42 9.08 34.87
N THR A 313 -4.06 7.97 34.22
CA THR A 313 -4.10 6.61 34.81
C THR A 313 -3.04 6.37 35.88
N PHE A 314 -1.78 6.70 35.61
CA PHE A 314 -0.66 6.24 36.43
C PHE A 314 -0.14 7.30 37.41
N GLY A 315 -0.48 8.58 37.22
CA GLY A 315 -0.12 9.64 38.16
C GLY A 315 -1.14 9.88 39.28
N ARG A 316 -2.29 9.20 39.30
CA ARG A 316 -3.32 9.40 40.34
C ARG A 316 -2.89 8.74 41.65
N SER A 317 -2.83 9.49 42.74
CA SER A 317 -2.72 8.91 44.09
C SER A 317 -3.99 8.15 44.48
N ARG A 318 -3.85 7.08 45.28
CA ARG A 318 -5.01 6.45 45.91
C ARG A 318 -5.55 7.39 46.98
N TYR A 319 -6.78 7.86 46.82
CA TYR A 319 -7.46 8.63 47.86
C TYR A 319 -7.54 7.76 49.13
N PRO A 320 -7.22 8.29 50.34
CA PRO A 320 -7.03 9.72 50.66
C PRO A 320 -5.62 10.30 50.50
N SER A 321 -4.61 9.54 50.05
CA SER A 321 -3.26 10.07 49.78
C SER A 321 -3.30 11.13 48.67
N ILE A 322 -2.43 12.14 48.80
CA ILE A 322 -2.26 13.24 47.85
C ILE A 322 -0.87 13.29 47.20
N ASP A 323 0.00 12.32 47.51
CA ASP A 323 1.45 12.45 47.37
C ASP A 323 1.92 12.54 45.91
N MET A 324 1.21 11.90 44.99
CA MET A 324 1.52 11.91 43.55
C MET A 324 0.90 13.10 42.79
N GLN A 325 0.02 13.89 43.42
CA GLN A 325 -0.65 15.02 42.75
C GLN A 325 0.33 16.06 42.16
N PRO A 326 1.39 16.50 42.86
CA PRO A 326 2.34 17.48 42.31
C PRO A 326 3.04 16.95 41.05
N LEU A 327 3.43 15.67 41.06
CA LEU A 327 4.05 14.99 39.92
C LEU A 327 3.06 14.86 38.75
N GLN A 328 1.80 14.49 39.02
CA GLN A 328 0.77 14.35 38.00
C GLN A 328 0.49 15.68 37.28
N GLY A 329 0.32 16.77 38.05
CA GLY A 329 0.12 18.11 37.49
C GLY A 329 1.35 18.63 36.74
N MET A 330 2.56 18.34 37.24
CA MET A 330 3.80 18.69 36.56
C MET A 330 3.96 17.95 35.22
N LEU A 331 3.77 16.63 35.19
CA LEU A 331 3.86 15.84 33.95
C LEU A 331 2.80 16.27 32.93
N PHE A 332 1.55 16.49 33.37
CA PHE A 332 0.48 16.98 32.50
C PHE A 332 0.83 18.33 31.88
N ALA A 333 1.32 19.28 32.70
CA ALA A 333 1.69 20.61 32.23
C ALA A 333 2.89 20.58 31.28
N VAL A 334 3.96 19.87 31.62
CA VAL A 334 5.18 19.78 30.80
C VAL A 334 4.89 19.14 29.44
N VAL A 335 4.15 18.03 29.39
CA VAL A 335 3.77 17.37 28.13
C VAL A 335 2.97 18.32 27.24
N LEU A 336 1.97 19.02 27.80
CA LEU A 336 1.15 19.94 27.04
C LEU A 336 1.96 21.14 26.53
N ILE A 337 2.76 21.78 27.39
CA ILE A 337 3.60 22.93 27.04
C ILE A 337 4.61 22.58 25.93
N VAL A 338 5.30 21.44 26.03
CA VAL A 338 6.30 21.02 25.02
C VAL A 338 5.63 20.76 23.67
N VAL A 339 4.53 20.00 23.64
CA VAL A 339 3.83 19.66 22.39
C VAL A 339 3.16 20.87 21.75
N VAL A 340 2.57 21.77 22.55
CA VAL A 340 2.03 23.05 22.06
C VAL A 340 3.14 23.95 21.53
N THR A 341 4.27 24.08 22.23
CA THR A 341 5.38 24.95 21.80
C THR A 341 5.94 24.49 20.45
N HIS A 342 6.22 23.19 20.31
CA HIS A 342 6.66 22.59 19.04
C HIS A 342 5.64 22.82 17.91
N ARG A 343 4.34 22.58 18.18
CA ARG A 343 3.27 22.76 17.20
C ARG A 343 3.11 24.20 16.74
N SER A 344 3.08 25.15 17.67
CA SER A 344 2.70 26.54 17.43
C SER A 344 3.84 27.41 16.91
N TRP A 345 5.10 27.14 17.29
CA TRP A 345 6.24 27.96 16.87
C TRP A 345 7.10 27.32 15.76
N TRP A 346 7.27 25.99 15.73
CA TRP A 346 8.30 25.36 14.88
C TRP A 346 7.76 24.80 13.56
N ALA A 347 6.55 24.21 13.54
CA ALA A 347 6.10 23.39 12.40
C ALA A 347 4.71 23.74 11.82
N SER A 348 3.99 24.72 12.38
CA SER A 348 2.72 25.30 11.87
C SER A 348 1.80 24.31 11.11
N PRO A 349 1.01 23.48 11.82
CA PRO A 349 0.51 22.21 11.27
C PRO A 349 -0.48 22.30 10.09
N PHE A 350 -1.14 23.43 9.82
CA PHE A 350 -2.24 23.51 8.85
C PHE A 350 -1.87 24.27 7.57
N ARG A 351 -2.20 23.70 6.40
CA ARG A 351 -2.18 24.42 5.10
C ARG A 351 -3.08 25.66 5.13
N CYS A 352 -4.19 25.61 5.85
CA CYS A 352 -5.07 26.76 6.02
C CYS A 352 -4.56 27.68 7.14
N ARG A 353 -3.93 28.81 6.77
CA ARG A 353 -3.48 29.86 7.70
C ARG A 353 -4.55 30.30 8.71
N SER A 354 -5.81 30.32 8.28
CA SER A 354 -6.95 30.69 9.14
C SER A 354 -7.34 29.62 10.17
N THR A 355 -6.79 28.41 10.08
CA THR A 355 -6.92 27.35 11.09
C THR A 355 -5.65 27.26 11.94
N ALA A 356 -4.47 27.50 11.37
CA ALA A 356 -3.25 27.72 12.17
C ALA A 356 -3.44 28.84 13.21
N GLN A 357 -4.06 29.97 12.81
CA GLN A 357 -4.44 31.05 13.73
C GLN A 357 -5.45 30.63 14.80
N LEU A 358 -6.41 29.75 14.48
CA LEU A 358 -7.39 29.25 15.44
C LEU A 358 -6.75 28.26 16.43
N SER A 359 -5.88 27.37 15.96
CA SER A 359 -5.07 26.49 16.82
C SER A 359 -4.24 27.34 17.76
N PHE A 360 -3.42 28.27 17.25
CA PHE A 360 -2.55 29.12 18.09
C PHE A 360 -3.28 29.79 19.27
N VAL A 361 -4.52 30.26 19.08
CA VAL A 361 -5.32 30.86 20.18
C VAL A 361 -5.76 29.80 21.20
N LEU A 362 -6.23 28.64 20.75
CA LEU A 362 -6.66 27.53 21.61
C LEU A 362 -5.46 26.86 22.32
N ASP A 363 -4.37 26.65 21.61
CA ASP A 363 -3.05 26.27 22.11
C ASP A 363 -2.59 27.19 23.25
N SER A 364 -2.72 28.51 23.07
CA SER A 364 -2.35 29.51 24.07
C SER A 364 -3.21 29.42 25.33
N LEU A 365 -4.52 29.16 25.19
CA LEU A 365 -5.44 28.96 26.30
C LEU A 365 -5.13 27.67 27.08
N LEU A 366 -4.94 26.55 26.38
CA LEU A 366 -4.54 25.28 26.99
C LEU A 366 -3.17 25.38 27.70
N THR A 367 -2.25 26.17 27.16
CA THR A 367 -0.94 26.45 27.79
C THR A 367 -1.10 27.24 29.09
N PHE A 368 -1.94 28.28 29.09
CA PHE A 368 -2.28 29.02 30.30
C PHE A 368 -2.95 28.12 31.35
N ASP A 369 -3.93 27.31 30.95
CA ASP A 369 -4.59 26.37 31.85
C ASP A 369 -3.65 25.29 32.41
N ALA A 370 -2.66 24.84 31.62
CA ALA A 370 -1.60 23.94 32.07
C ALA A 370 -0.68 24.58 33.13
N VAL A 371 -0.38 25.88 33.02
CA VAL A 371 0.30 26.62 34.10
C VAL A 371 -0.60 26.75 35.33
N MET A 372 -1.90 26.99 35.16
CA MET A 372 -2.85 27.01 36.27
C MET A 372 -3.01 25.62 36.93
N VAL A 373 -2.87 24.52 36.19
CA VAL A 373 -2.74 23.15 36.71
C VAL A 373 -1.48 23.00 37.55
N LEU A 374 -0.31 23.39 37.02
CA LEU A 374 0.97 23.28 37.73
C LEU A 374 0.92 24.02 39.09
N LEU A 375 0.35 25.23 39.10
CA LEU A 375 0.13 26.02 40.31
C LEU A 375 -0.95 25.44 41.26
N SER A 376 -1.85 24.58 40.77
CA SER A 376 -2.91 23.95 41.59
C SER A 376 -2.50 22.63 42.21
N ALA A 377 -1.66 21.85 41.52
CA ALA A 377 -1.22 20.52 41.94
C ALA A 377 -0.02 20.56 42.89
N ASN A 378 0.76 21.64 42.88
CA ASN A 378 1.84 21.89 43.82
C ASN A 378 1.34 22.75 45.00
N PRO A 379 1.84 22.56 46.24
CA PRO A 379 1.40 23.30 47.43
C PRO A 379 1.95 24.74 47.50
N ILE A 380 1.88 25.48 46.38
CA ILE A 380 2.45 26.82 46.22
C ILE A 380 1.51 27.86 46.82
N LYS A 381 1.94 28.49 47.92
CA LYS A 381 1.27 29.65 48.53
C LYS A 381 1.53 30.89 47.66
N SER A 382 0.55 31.28 46.85
CA SER A 382 0.64 32.42 45.93
C SER A 382 -0.69 33.18 45.87
N ALA A 383 -0.66 34.48 45.57
CA ALA A 383 -1.88 35.24 45.29
C ALA A 383 -2.70 34.62 44.14
N LEU A 384 -2.04 33.94 43.20
CA LEU A 384 -2.67 33.26 42.06
C LEU A 384 -3.38 31.95 42.42
N THR A 385 -3.02 31.33 43.56
CA THR A 385 -3.67 30.08 44.03
C THR A 385 -4.87 30.34 44.94
N VAL A 386 -5.05 31.58 45.42
CA VAL A 386 -6.25 32.02 46.16
C VAL A 386 -7.51 31.87 45.28
N ALA A 387 -8.51 31.14 45.76
CA ALA A 387 -9.66 30.73 44.96
C ALA A 387 -10.45 31.88 44.29
N SER A 388 -10.59 33.04 44.96
CA SER A 388 -11.26 34.22 44.39
C SER A 388 -10.49 34.83 43.21
N VAL A 389 -9.18 35.05 43.39
CA VAL A 389 -8.26 35.54 42.35
C VAL A 389 -8.20 34.54 41.19
N LYS A 390 -8.12 33.24 41.50
CA LYS A 390 -8.11 32.14 40.53
C LYS A 390 -9.38 32.11 39.67
N VAL A 391 -10.58 32.28 40.25
CA VAL A 391 -11.83 32.45 39.47
C VAL A 391 -11.79 33.68 38.59
N ALA A 392 -11.36 34.83 39.13
CA ALA A 392 -11.33 36.08 38.37
C ALA A 392 -10.36 36.00 37.17
N LEU A 393 -9.18 35.39 37.37
CA LEU A 393 -8.18 35.23 36.32
C LEU A 393 -8.61 34.21 35.26
N LEU A 394 -9.06 33.02 35.66
CA LEU A 394 -9.60 32.00 34.74
C LEU A 394 -10.78 32.59 33.95
N GLY A 395 -11.72 33.25 34.62
CA GLY A 395 -12.87 33.90 34.00
C GLY A 395 -12.46 35.00 33.01
N PHE A 396 -11.52 35.86 33.36
CA PHE A 396 -11.01 36.91 32.46
C PHE A 396 -10.33 36.31 31.22
N VAL A 397 -9.36 35.40 31.42
CA VAL A 397 -8.57 34.83 30.31
C VAL A 397 -9.45 34.01 29.37
N HIS A 398 -10.37 33.19 29.89
CA HIS A 398 -11.31 32.43 29.05
C HIS A 398 -12.39 33.30 28.40
N THR A 399 -12.83 34.40 29.04
CA THR A 399 -13.75 35.35 28.38
C THR A 399 -13.06 36.06 27.22
N MET A 400 -11.85 36.59 27.44
CA MET A 400 -11.04 37.18 26.37
C MET A 400 -10.70 36.16 25.28
N GLY A 401 -10.30 34.95 25.66
CA GLY A 401 -10.05 33.83 24.75
C GLY A 401 -11.27 33.47 23.90
N THR A 402 -12.45 33.39 24.52
CA THR A 402 -13.72 33.13 23.82
C THR A 402 -14.08 34.27 22.87
N LEU A 403 -13.85 35.53 23.26
CA LEU A 403 -14.05 36.70 22.38
C LEU A 403 -13.07 36.68 21.19
N VAL A 404 -11.80 36.29 21.39
CA VAL A 404 -10.82 36.15 20.31
C VAL A 404 -11.16 34.97 19.40
N VAL A 405 -11.53 33.81 19.94
CA VAL A 405 -11.99 32.65 19.15
C VAL A 405 -13.25 33.00 18.36
N ALA A 406 -14.24 33.66 18.97
CA ALA A 406 -15.42 34.16 18.28
C ALA A 406 -15.05 35.19 17.20
N GLY A 407 -14.13 36.12 17.48
CA GLY A 407 -13.61 37.08 16.52
C GLY A 407 -12.89 36.42 15.33
N VAL A 408 -12.16 35.33 15.56
CA VAL A 408 -11.52 34.52 14.51
C VAL A 408 -12.57 33.71 13.73
N VAL A 409 -13.56 33.11 14.37
CA VAL A 409 -14.60 32.32 13.69
C VAL A 409 -15.55 33.22 12.89
N VAL A 410 -16.05 34.31 13.48
CA VAL A 410 -16.88 35.32 12.78
C VAL A 410 -16.05 36.05 11.74
N GLY A 411 -14.81 36.43 12.05
CA GLY A 411 -13.89 37.06 11.10
C GLY A 411 -13.59 36.16 9.90
N THR A 412 -13.35 34.87 10.09
CA THR A 412 -13.14 33.91 8.99
C THR A 412 -14.44 33.57 8.26
N PHE A 413 -15.59 33.53 8.94
CA PHE A 413 -16.90 33.44 8.29
C PHE A 413 -17.19 34.65 7.39
N CYS A 414 -16.98 35.86 7.88
CA CYS A 414 -17.15 37.10 7.12
C CYS A 414 -16.13 37.22 5.98
N LYS A 415 -14.85 36.91 6.21
CA LYS A 415 -13.83 36.86 5.14
C LYS A 415 -14.12 35.76 4.11
N LYS A 416 -14.75 34.64 4.49
CA LYS A 416 -15.22 33.60 3.55
C LYS A 416 -16.49 34.00 2.79
N LYS A 417 -17.42 34.70 3.44
CA LYS A 417 -18.62 35.31 2.81
C LYS A 417 -18.23 36.40 1.81
N ALA A 418 -17.20 37.19 2.13
CA ALA A 418 -16.54 38.16 1.25
C ALA A 418 -15.47 37.52 0.32
N ARG A 419 -15.30 36.19 0.38
CA ARG A 419 -14.47 35.37 -0.53
C ARG A 419 -13.00 35.81 -0.61
N GLN A 420 -12.47 36.28 0.51
CA GLN A 420 -11.06 36.55 0.78
C GLN A 420 -10.31 35.32 1.32
N LEU A 421 -11.04 34.28 1.76
CA LEU A 421 -10.48 33.03 2.26
C LEU A 421 -11.02 31.83 1.45
N ASN A 422 -10.09 31.10 0.83
CA ASN A 422 -10.35 29.92 0.03
C ASN A 422 -9.66 28.68 0.62
N TRP A 423 -10.03 27.49 0.14
CA TRP A 423 -9.28 26.25 0.37
C TRP A 423 -8.00 26.27 -0.50
N PRO A 424 -6.85 25.69 -0.08
CA PRO A 424 -5.58 25.85 -0.78
C PRO A 424 -5.65 25.52 -2.29
N THR A 425 -6.21 24.36 -2.66
CA THR A 425 -6.43 23.95 -4.06
C THR A 425 -7.19 24.99 -4.88
N HIS A 426 -8.16 25.67 -4.27
CA HIS A 426 -8.99 26.65 -4.97
C HIS A 426 -8.20 27.91 -5.36
N ILE A 427 -7.04 28.19 -4.73
CA ILE A 427 -6.17 29.31 -5.10
C ILE A 427 -5.53 29.02 -6.47
N HIS A 428 -5.06 27.79 -6.67
CA HIS A 428 -4.41 27.31 -7.89
C HIS A 428 -5.40 26.88 -8.98
N MET A 429 -6.71 27.04 -8.77
CA MET A 429 -7.71 26.93 -9.84
C MET A 429 -7.67 28.11 -10.82
N ARG A 430 -6.89 29.18 -10.58
CA ARG A 430 -6.75 30.32 -11.52
C ARG A 430 -6.14 29.93 -12.88
N PRO A 431 -4.96 29.28 -12.96
CA PRO A 431 -4.43 28.72 -14.22
C PRO A 431 -5.43 27.83 -14.95
N LEU A 432 -6.17 27.01 -14.20
CA LEU A 432 -7.11 26.02 -14.73
C LEU A 432 -8.26 26.63 -15.55
N VAL A 433 -8.63 27.88 -15.27
CA VAL A 433 -9.65 28.61 -16.04
C VAL A 433 -9.09 29.72 -16.94
N ARG A 434 -7.76 29.81 -17.08
CA ARG A 434 -7.10 30.53 -18.18
C ARG A 434 -6.86 29.63 -19.40
N HIS A 435 -6.68 28.33 -19.18
CA HIS A 435 -6.36 27.34 -20.21
C HIS A 435 -7.46 26.27 -20.33
N VAL A 436 -8.74 26.69 -20.39
CA VAL A 436 -9.87 25.74 -20.33
C VAL A 436 -9.84 24.74 -21.48
N ALA A 437 -9.59 25.17 -22.72
CA ALA A 437 -9.53 24.29 -23.89
C ALA A 437 -8.46 23.19 -23.75
N GLN A 438 -7.30 23.56 -23.18
CA GLN A 438 -6.21 22.62 -22.88
C GLN A 438 -6.62 21.68 -21.74
N VAL A 439 -7.17 22.21 -20.64
CA VAL A 439 -7.61 21.42 -19.49
C VAL A 439 -8.74 20.45 -19.84
N THR A 440 -9.70 20.84 -20.69
CA THR A 440 -10.76 19.92 -21.15
C THR A 440 -10.17 18.81 -22.00
N LYS A 441 -9.27 19.10 -22.96
CA LYS A 441 -8.51 18.10 -23.72
C LYS A 441 -7.77 17.11 -22.79
N TRP A 442 -7.03 17.63 -21.80
CA TRP A 442 -6.32 16.82 -20.81
C TRP A 442 -7.25 15.94 -19.98
N VAL A 443 -8.40 16.47 -19.54
CA VAL A 443 -9.42 15.74 -18.78
C VAL A 443 -10.12 14.68 -19.63
N THR A 444 -10.35 14.93 -20.92
CA THR A 444 -10.87 13.89 -21.84
C THR A 444 -9.85 12.80 -22.11
N ALA A 445 -8.56 13.13 -22.28
CA ALA A 445 -7.50 12.15 -22.41
C ALA A 445 -7.39 11.26 -21.15
N LEU A 446 -7.40 11.85 -19.95
CA LEU A 446 -7.39 11.11 -18.68
C LEU A 446 -8.65 10.25 -18.45
N LYS A 447 -9.83 10.65 -18.97
CA LYS A 447 -11.05 9.84 -18.91
C LYS A 447 -11.05 8.70 -19.93
N ALA A 448 -10.49 8.92 -21.13
CA ALA A 448 -10.30 7.87 -22.13
C ALA A 448 -9.27 6.83 -21.65
N ALA A 449 -8.20 7.29 -21.01
CA ALA A 449 -7.18 6.50 -20.33
C ALA A 449 -7.76 5.54 -19.28
N ASP A 450 -8.51 6.07 -18.32
CA ASP A 450 -9.20 5.27 -17.29
C ASP A 450 -10.20 4.26 -17.92
N HIS A 451 -10.93 4.67 -18.96
CA HIS A 451 -11.86 3.77 -19.67
C HIS A 451 -11.15 2.61 -20.40
N VAL A 452 -10.03 2.86 -21.10
CA VAL A 452 -9.28 1.79 -21.79
C VAL A 452 -8.63 0.83 -20.79
N LEU A 453 -8.10 1.33 -19.67
CA LEU A 453 -7.60 0.49 -18.57
C LEU A 453 -8.71 -0.37 -17.94
N GLN A 454 -9.86 0.23 -17.61
CA GLN A 454 -11.00 -0.53 -17.06
C GLN A 454 -11.49 -1.60 -18.05
N ARG A 455 -11.48 -1.30 -19.36
CA ARG A 455 -11.82 -2.25 -20.42
C ARG A 455 -10.81 -3.39 -20.52
N SER A 456 -9.50 -3.11 -20.47
CA SER A 456 -8.47 -4.16 -20.54
C SER A 456 -8.51 -5.10 -19.33
N PHE A 457 -8.75 -4.60 -18.11
CA PHE A 457 -8.97 -5.44 -16.92
C PHE A 457 -10.19 -6.36 -17.01
N THR A 458 -11.14 -6.08 -17.92
CA THR A 458 -12.30 -6.96 -18.21
C THR A 458 -12.10 -7.86 -19.44
N ALA A 459 -11.06 -7.62 -20.24
CA ALA A 459 -10.79 -8.37 -21.47
C ALA A 459 -9.87 -9.58 -21.21
N PRO A 460 -10.05 -10.71 -21.91
CA PRO A 460 -9.03 -11.75 -21.96
C PRO A 460 -7.72 -11.19 -22.53
N ALA A 461 -6.57 -11.62 -22.00
CA ALA A 461 -5.26 -11.10 -22.41
C ALA A 461 -4.97 -11.22 -23.91
N GLN A 462 -5.57 -12.21 -24.59
CA GLN A 462 -5.46 -12.41 -26.04
C GLN A 462 -6.19 -11.34 -26.88
N VAL A 463 -7.11 -10.58 -26.28
CA VAL A 463 -8.09 -9.68 -26.93
C VAL A 463 -7.97 -8.24 -26.36
N GLN A 464 -6.78 -7.85 -25.91
CA GLN A 464 -6.53 -6.48 -25.45
C GLN A 464 -6.46 -5.48 -26.62
N PRO A 465 -6.98 -4.25 -26.47
CA PRO A 465 -7.10 -3.29 -27.57
C PRO A 465 -5.81 -2.50 -27.80
N THR A 466 -4.80 -3.14 -28.40
CA THR A 466 -3.47 -2.56 -28.70
C THR A 466 -3.54 -1.19 -29.39
N ASP A 467 -4.43 -1.03 -30.37
CA ASP A 467 -4.56 0.20 -31.15
C ASP A 467 -5.19 1.36 -30.36
N GLU A 468 -6.10 1.05 -29.43
CA GLU A 468 -6.68 2.05 -28.52
C GLU A 468 -5.63 2.50 -27.51
N PHE A 469 -4.85 1.54 -26.97
CA PHE A 469 -3.72 1.81 -26.10
C PHE A 469 -2.68 2.72 -26.76
N ALA A 470 -2.19 2.38 -27.96
CA ALA A 470 -1.16 3.15 -28.67
C ALA A 470 -1.58 4.62 -28.89
N ARG A 471 -2.85 4.85 -29.28
CA ARG A 471 -3.41 6.20 -29.46
C ARG A 471 -3.49 6.97 -28.14
N VAL A 472 -4.02 6.33 -27.09
CA VAL A 472 -4.14 6.96 -25.76
C VAL A 472 -2.79 7.30 -25.15
N VAL A 473 -1.75 6.48 -25.34
CA VAL A 473 -0.38 6.82 -24.90
C VAL A 473 0.13 8.08 -25.62
N ALA A 474 -0.05 8.17 -26.94
CA ALA A 474 0.39 9.34 -27.71
C ALA A 474 -0.37 10.61 -27.31
N ASP A 475 -1.70 10.53 -27.16
CA ASP A 475 -2.55 11.64 -26.71
C ASP A 475 -2.16 12.12 -25.30
N LEU A 476 -1.93 11.19 -24.36
CA LEU A 476 -1.49 11.52 -23.00
C LEU A 476 -0.09 12.13 -22.98
N GLN A 477 0.85 11.62 -23.77
CA GLN A 477 2.21 12.19 -23.86
C GLN A 477 2.19 13.61 -24.43
N GLN A 478 1.40 13.88 -25.47
CA GLN A 478 1.20 15.23 -25.99
C GLN A 478 0.56 16.13 -24.91
N CYS A 479 -0.50 15.66 -24.24
CA CYS A 479 -1.15 16.41 -23.17
C CYS A 479 -0.21 16.68 -21.97
N ALA A 480 0.68 15.75 -21.63
CA ALA A 480 1.68 15.93 -20.59
C ALA A 480 2.73 16.99 -20.97
N ALA A 481 3.16 17.02 -22.24
CA ALA A 481 4.05 18.06 -22.77
C ALA A 481 3.36 19.45 -22.82
N ASP A 482 2.12 19.52 -23.30
CA ASP A 482 1.27 20.73 -23.26
C ASP A 482 1.16 21.27 -21.82
N ALA A 483 0.99 20.38 -20.82
CA ALA A 483 0.89 20.75 -19.41
C ALA A 483 2.24 21.13 -18.77
N ALA A 484 3.36 20.57 -19.25
CA ALA A 484 4.71 20.91 -18.78
C ALA A 484 5.09 22.35 -19.14
N GLN A 485 4.79 22.77 -20.37
CA GLN A 485 5.02 24.14 -20.86
C GLN A 485 4.28 25.21 -20.06
N LEU A 486 3.25 24.83 -19.31
CA LEU A 486 2.39 25.70 -18.53
C LEU A 486 2.59 25.58 -17.00
N ASP A 487 3.60 24.83 -16.54
CA ASP A 487 3.83 24.39 -15.14
C ASP A 487 2.52 23.99 -14.43
N HIS A 488 1.67 23.23 -15.12
CA HIS A 488 0.33 22.95 -14.66
C HIS A 488 0.29 21.73 -13.73
N ILE A 489 -0.47 21.83 -12.62
CA ILE A 489 -0.58 20.81 -11.57
C ILE A 489 -1.06 19.43 -12.07
N LEU A 490 -1.64 19.34 -13.27
CA LEU A 490 -2.01 18.07 -13.90
C LEU A 490 -0.87 17.40 -14.68
N HIS A 491 0.28 18.05 -14.91
CA HIS A 491 1.42 17.48 -15.62
C HIS A 491 1.87 16.15 -15.01
N ASP A 492 2.16 16.12 -13.71
CA ASP A 492 2.58 14.93 -12.97
C ASP A 492 1.57 13.78 -13.13
N GLN A 493 0.27 14.08 -13.23
CA GLN A 493 -0.82 13.11 -13.35
C GLN A 493 -1.02 12.61 -14.78
N LEU A 494 -0.82 13.48 -15.77
CA LEU A 494 -0.79 13.10 -17.19
C LEU A 494 0.42 12.21 -17.47
N HIS A 495 1.58 12.52 -16.88
CA HIS A 495 2.80 11.72 -16.99
C HIS A 495 2.70 10.38 -16.21
N GLU A 496 2.14 10.38 -15.00
CA GLU A 496 1.87 9.15 -14.22
C GLU A 496 0.95 8.21 -15.02
N MET A 497 -0.15 8.73 -15.59
CA MET A 497 -1.07 7.94 -16.39
C MET A 497 -0.46 7.49 -17.73
N ALA A 498 0.32 8.33 -18.40
CA ALA A 498 1.02 7.96 -19.64
C ALA A 498 2.00 6.80 -19.41
N ALA A 499 2.73 6.81 -18.29
CA ALA A 499 3.65 5.74 -17.93
C ALA A 499 2.91 4.43 -17.60
N LEU A 500 1.82 4.50 -16.82
CA LEU A 500 0.99 3.34 -16.49
C LEU A 500 0.36 2.68 -17.73
N ILE A 501 -0.15 3.48 -18.67
CA ILE A 501 -0.75 2.97 -19.89
C ILE A 501 0.30 2.50 -20.90
N SER A 502 1.49 3.13 -20.95
CA SER A 502 2.62 2.61 -21.72
C SER A 502 3.05 1.21 -21.24
N ALA A 503 3.10 0.98 -19.92
CA ALA A 503 3.38 -0.34 -19.36
C ALA A 503 2.29 -1.37 -19.72
N ALA A 504 1.02 -1.00 -19.57
CA ALA A 504 -0.11 -1.86 -19.96
C ALA A 504 -0.14 -2.16 -21.47
N TYR A 505 0.28 -1.21 -22.31
CA TYR A 505 0.41 -1.38 -23.76
C TYR A 505 1.51 -2.39 -24.13
N VAL A 506 2.67 -2.33 -23.47
CA VAL A 506 3.75 -3.30 -23.66
C VAL A 506 3.33 -4.71 -23.21
N GLU A 507 2.61 -4.83 -22.09
CA GLU A 507 2.02 -6.10 -21.66
C GLU A 507 0.99 -6.62 -22.67
N ALA A 508 0.12 -5.75 -23.19
CA ALA A 508 -0.87 -6.08 -24.22
C ALA A 508 -0.22 -6.56 -25.53
N LEU A 509 0.85 -5.91 -26.00
CA LEU A 509 1.61 -6.36 -27.18
C LEU A 509 2.21 -7.75 -26.98
N GLY A 510 2.72 -8.05 -25.78
CA GLY A 510 3.28 -9.37 -25.45
C GLY A 510 2.22 -10.48 -25.32
N SER A 511 0.96 -10.15 -24.99
CA SER A 511 -0.09 -11.13 -24.68
C SER A 511 -1.22 -11.26 -25.72
N ALA A 512 -1.42 -10.25 -26.57
CA ALA A 512 -2.48 -10.24 -27.57
C ALA A 512 -2.21 -11.24 -28.71
N VAL A 513 -3.27 -11.90 -29.17
CA VAL A 513 -3.25 -12.71 -30.40
C VAL A 513 -3.59 -11.86 -31.62
N LEU A 514 -4.15 -10.66 -31.41
CA LEU A 514 -4.61 -9.74 -32.44
C LEU A 514 -3.54 -8.79 -33.01
N ALA A 515 -2.27 -8.93 -32.61
CA ALA A 515 -1.17 -8.27 -33.32
C ALA A 515 -1.13 -8.80 -34.76
N SER A 516 -1.26 -7.91 -35.76
CA SER A 516 -1.69 -8.27 -37.12
C SER A 516 -0.83 -9.35 -37.77
N GLU A 517 0.49 -9.28 -37.59
CA GLU A 517 1.47 -10.25 -38.11
C GLU A 517 1.07 -11.71 -37.83
N ARG A 518 0.58 -12.02 -36.62
CA ARG A 518 0.16 -13.39 -36.26
C ARG A 518 -1.15 -13.81 -36.93
N ILE A 519 -2.03 -12.87 -37.25
CA ILE A 519 -3.25 -13.13 -38.03
C ILE A 519 -2.87 -13.33 -39.50
N ASP A 520 -2.06 -12.44 -40.05
CA ASP A 520 -1.63 -12.47 -41.45
C ASP A 520 -0.85 -13.75 -41.75
N ASP A 521 0.06 -14.19 -40.88
CA ASP A 521 0.71 -15.51 -40.96
C ASP A 521 -0.28 -16.68 -40.95
N CYS A 522 -1.29 -16.64 -40.06
CA CYS A 522 -2.31 -17.68 -40.02
C CYS A 522 -3.17 -17.70 -41.30
N VAL A 523 -3.54 -16.53 -41.82
CA VAL A 523 -4.33 -16.38 -43.05
C VAL A 523 -3.51 -16.81 -44.27
N ASN A 524 -2.24 -16.41 -44.37
CA ASN A 524 -1.33 -16.79 -45.44
C ASN A 524 -1.07 -18.31 -45.43
N LYS A 525 -0.82 -18.90 -44.25
CA LYS A 525 -0.62 -20.35 -44.08
C LYS A 525 -1.88 -21.16 -44.35
N PHE A 526 -3.05 -20.66 -43.95
CA PHE A 526 -4.33 -21.29 -44.30
C PHE A 526 -4.60 -21.19 -45.82
N THR A 527 -4.29 -20.05 -46.44
CA THR A 527 -4.48 -19.83 -47.87
C THR A 527 -3.54 -20.69 -48.72
N SER A 528 -2.27 -20.85 -48.31
CA SER A 528 -1.31 -21.71 -49.01
C SER A 528 -1.64 -23.20 -48.87
N GLU A 529 -2.08 -23.66 -47.69
CA GLU A 529 -2.66 -25.00 -47.52
C GLU A 529 -3.88 -25.21 -48.43
N LEU A 530 -4.79 -24.24 -48.53
CA LEU A 530 -5.99 -24.33 -49.37
C LEU A 530 -5.65 -24.36 -50.87
N GLN A 531 -4.61 -23.63 -51.31
CA GLN A 531 -4.06 -23.71 -52.66
C GLN A 531 -3.36 -25.06 -52.91
N HIS A 532 -2.61 -25.58 -51.95
CA HIS A 532 -1.94 -26.89 -52.04
C HIS A 532 -2.97 -28.04 -52.09
N TYR A 533 -4.06 -27.93 -51.32
CA TYR A 533 -5.18 -28.86 -51.35
C TYR A 533 -5.92 -28.81 -52.69
N LYS A 534 -6.14 -27.60 -53.24
CA LYS A 534 -6.68 -27.41 -54.59
C LYS A 534 -5.80 -28.05 -55.65
N TYR A 535 -4.48 -27.85 -55.61
CA TYR A 535 -3.52 -28.45 -56.53
C TYR A 535 -3.52 -29.99 -56.45
N LYS A 536 -3.48 -30.56 -55.23
CA LYS A 536 -3.60 -32.02 -55.01
C LYS A 536 -4.94 -32.58 -55.49
N HIS A 537 -6.03 -31.86 -55.27
CA HIS A 537 -7.35 -32.20 -55.80
C HIS A 537 -7.36 -32.15 -57.34
N ASP A 538 -6.69 -31.17 -57.94
CA ASP A 538 -6.63 -30.99 -59.39
C ASP A 538 -5.70 -31.97 -60.12
N MET A 539 -4.80 -32.67 -59.42
CA MET A 539 -4.06 -33.81 -59.95
C MET A 539 -4.81 -35.16 -59.87
N LEU A 540 -5.92 -35.26 -59.13
CA LEU A 540 -6.70 -36.50 -59.07
C LEU A 540 -7.56 -36.71 -60.34
N PRO A 541 -7.66 -37.94 -60.90
CA PRO A 541 -8.54 -38.18 -62.04
C PRO A 541 -10.02 -38.08 -61.63
N PRO A 542 -10.93 -37.57 -62.49
CA PRO A 542 -12.33 -37.28 -62.15
C PRO A 542 -13.11 -38.40 -61.42
N PRO A 543 -13.07 -39.68 -61.82
CA PRO A 543 -13.80 -40.73 -61.10
C PRO A 543 -13.30 -40.94 -59.66
N LYS A 544 -12.00 -40.75 -59.39
CA LYS A 544 -11.46 -40.82 -58.02
C LYS A 544 -11.89 -39.62 -57.17
N ARG A 545 -11.98 -38.42 -57.76
CA ARG A 545 -12.56 -37.25 -57.06
C ARG A 545 -14.00 -37.51 -56.67
N ASN A 546 -14.84 -37.95 -57.61
CA ASN A 546 -16.26 -38.23 -57.34
C ASN A 546 -16.47 -39.36 -56.32
N ALA A 547 -15.60 -40.38 -56.29
CA ALA A 547 -15.61 -41.41 -55.27
C ALA A 547 -15.24 -40.85 -53.88
N LEU A 548 -14.16 -40.05 -53.79
CA LEU A 548 -13.72 -39.41 -52.54
C LEU A 548 -14.75 -38.39 -52.02
N TYR A 549 -15.39 -37.60 -52.88
CA TYR A 549 -16.42 -36.65 -52.50
C TYR A 549 -17.66 -37.36 -51.92
N LYS A 550 -18.08 -38.47 -52.52
CA LYS A 550 -19.17 -39.32 -51.99
C LYS A 550 -18.80 -39.99 -50.67
N LEU A 551 -17.56 -40.49 -50.53
CA LEU A 551 -17.05 -41.03 -49.27
C LEU A 551 -16.97 -39.96 -48.17
N HIS A 552 -16.57 -38.73 -48.50
CA HIS A 552 -16.52 -37.62 -47.56
C HIS A 552 -17.92 -37.17 -47.12
N ALA A 553 -18.89 -37.11 -48.06
CA ALA A 553 -20.28 -36.81 -47.74
C ALA A 553 -20.95 -37.91 -46.87
N LEU A 554 -20.62 -39.18 -47.11
CA LEU A 554 -21.03 -40.29 -46.24
C LEU A 554 -20.38 -40.19 -44.85
N LYS A 555 -19.08 -39.83 -44.79
CA LYS A 555 -18.36 -39.69 -43.52
C LYS A 555 -18.88 -38.52 -42.67
N THR A 556 -19.27 -37.40 -43.27
CA THR A 556 -19.90 -36.29 -42.54
C THR A 556 -21.34 -36.60 -42.09
N TRP A 557 -22.00 -37.62 -42.67
CA TRP A 557 -23.28 -38.15 -42.20
C TRP A 557 -23.14 -39.23 -41.11
N GLN A 558 -21.92 -39.73 -40.84
CA GLN A 558 -21.68 -40.86 -39.91
C GLN A 558 -20.94 -40.49 -38.62
N SER A 559 -20.62 -39.20 -38.38
CA SER A 559 -19.86 -38.76 -37.20
C SER A 559 -20.63 -37.72 -36.37
N PRO A 560 -21.31 -38.11 -35.28
CA PRO A 560 -21.96 -37.16 -34.37
C PRO A 560 -20.96 -36.28 -33.60
N ASP A 561 -19.76 -36.81 -33.34
CA ASP A 561 -18.73 -36.15 -32.54
C ASP A 561 -17.72 -35.40 -33.41
N VAL A 562 -17.85 -34.06 -33.47
CA VAL A 562 -16.85 -33.17 -34.09
C VAL A 562 -16.54 -31.99 -33.16
N CYS A 563 -15.87 -32.26 -32.04
CA CYS A 563 -15.26 -31.21 -31.21
C CYS A 563 -14.04 -31.67 -30.37
N ARG A 564 -13.15 -32.48 -30.97
CA ARG A 564 -11.81 -32.76 -30.41
C ARG A 564 -10.75 -32.71 -31.51
N VAL A 565 -10.03 -31.59 -31.60
CA VAL A 565 -8.81 -31.47 -32.40
C VAL A 565 -7.67 -32.14 -31.63
N ALA A 566 -7.14 -33.25 -32.17
CA ALA A 566 -6.00 -33.95 -31.59
C ALA A 566 -4.68 -33.39 -32.15
N VAL A 567 -3.69 -33.18 -31.28
CA VAL A 567 -2.35 -32.69 -31.63
C VAL A 567 -1.40 -33.87 -31.82
N LEU A 568 -1.00 -34.15 -33.07
CA LEU A 568 0.18 -34.92 -33.50
C LEU A 568 0.57 -34.39 -34.91
N GLN A 569 1.72 -33.73 -35.16
CA GLN A 569 3.13 -34.19 -35.11
C GLN A 569 3.61 -34.84 -36.43
N GLN A 570 4.43 -34.13 -37.24
CA GLN A 570 5.69 -34.63 -37.87
C GLN A 570 6.35 -33.67 -38.91
N GLN A 571 7.61 -33.29 -38.62
CA GLN A 571 8.85 -33.30 -39.45
C GLN A 571 8.94 -32.72 -40.90
N HIS A 572 9.90 -31.78 -41.04
CA HIS A 572 10.85 -31.48 -42.14
C HIS A 572 10.55 -31.81 -43.63
N LYS A 573 10.73 -30.79 -44.50
CA LYS A 573 11.89 -30.70 -45.44
C LYS A 573 12.05 -29.30 -46.06
N SER A 574 13.22 -29.01 -46.63
CA SER A 574 13.68 -27.70 -47.15
C SER A 574 14.72 -27.88 -48.29
N PRO A 575 15.25 -26.79 -48.91
CA PRO A 575 14.60 -25.54 -49.33
C PRO A 575 14.47 -25.59 -50.89
N PRO A 576 15.29 -24.98 -51.80
CA PRO A 576 16.22 -23.81 -51.78
C PRO A 576 15.79 -22.65 -52.72
N GLY A 577 16.48 -21.50 -52.64
CA GLY A 577 16.55 -20.49 -53.73
C GLY A 577 15.86 -19.13 -53.46
N VAL A 578 16.46 -17.95 -53.63
CA VAL A 578 17.84 -17.38 -53.48
C VAL A 578 17.76 -15.89 -53.90
N ASP A 579 18.66 -15.04 -53.38
CA ASP A 579 18.84 -13.60 -53.65
C ASP A 579 17.71 -12.63 -53.24
N ASP A 580 17.99 -11.42 -52.73
CA ASP A 580 19.14 -10.91 -51.95
C ASP A 580 18.71 -9.58 -51.28
N PHE A 581 19.25 -9.24 -50.09
CA PHE A 581 19.55 -7.86 -49.62
C PHE A 581 20.07 -7.84 -48.16
N LEU A 582 20.98 -6.90 -47.90
CA LEU A 582 21.84 -6.83 -46.71
C LEU A 582 21.10 -6.51 -45.39
N PRO A 583 21.51 -7.11 -44.24
CA PRO A 583 20.93 -6.81 -42.93
C PRO A 583 21.51 -5.54 -42.27
N GLU A 584 20.66 -4.78 -41.57
CA GLU A 584 21.11 -3.71 -40.66
C GLU A 584 21.70 -4.29 -39.34
N PRO A 585 22.64 -3.56 -38.68
CA PRO A 585 23.35 -4.09 -37.52
C PRO A 585 22.56 -4.04 -36.19
N ASN A 586 22.30 -5.23 -35.63
CA ASN A 586 22.21 -5.54 -34.19
C ASN A 586 21.38 -4.59 -33.27
N LYS A 587 20.09 -4.89 -33.09
CA LYS A 587 19.25 -4.39 -31.97
C LYS A 587 19.07 -5.40 -30.82
N PHE A 588 20.12 -6.11 -30.43
CA PHE A 588 20.11 -7.00 -29.25
C PHE A 588 20.87 -6.39 -28.05
N GLN A 589 20.37 -5.26 -27.54
CA GLN A 589 20.85 -4.62 -26.31
C GLN A 589 19.69 -4.11 -25.44
N HIS A 590 19.08 -5.01 -24.66
CA HIS A 590 19.07 -4.99 -23.18
C HIS A 590 17.97 -5.92 -22.62
N LEU A 591 18.32 -6.71 -21.59
CA LEU A 591 17.45 -7.63 -20.81
C LEU A 591 16.81 -8.82 -21.58
N ASP A 592 17.64 -9.79 -21.99
CA ASP A 592 17.26 -11.22 -22.07
C ASP A 592 18.11 -12.04 -21.07
N VAL A 593 18.08 -11.60 -19.82
CA VAL A 593 18.93 -12.11 -18.74
C VAL A 593 18.02 -12.58 -17.60
N LEU A 594 18.05 -13.89 -17.32
CA LEU A 594 17.06 -14.71 -16.59
C LEU A 594 16.94 -14.45 -15.06
N VAL A 595 17.35 -13.26 -14.61
CA VAL A 595 17.41 -12.83 -13.21
C VAL A 595 16.05 -12.33 -12.73
N SER A 596 15.67 -12.69 -11.51
CA SER A 596 14.51 -12.07 -10.85
C SER A 596 14.86 -10.72 -10.24
N THR A 597 13.98 -9.72 -10.39
CA THR A 597 14.16 -8.39 -9.79
C THR A 597 14.08 -8.42 -8.26
N ASP A 598 13.42 -9.42 -7.69
CA ASP A 598 13.47 -9.73 -6.25
C ASP A 598 14.66 -10.67 -5.97
N PRO A 599 15.70 -10.23 -5.22
CA PRO A 599 16.85 -11.09 -4.92
C PRO A 599 16.46 -12.33 -4.09
N GLN A 600 15.30 -12.33 -3.43
CA GLN A 600 14.76 -13.50 -2.69
C GLN A 600 14.17 -14.58 -3.60
N LEU A 601 14.23 -14.44 -4.94
CA LEU A 601 13.72 -15.40 -5.92
C LEU A 601 14.85 -15.95 -6.84
N ASN A 602 16.10 -15.89 -6.39
CA ASN A 602 17.28 -16.32 -7.15
C ASN A 602 18.26 -17.14 -6.29
N PHE A 603 19.02 -18.03 -6.91
CA PHE A 603 20.03 -18.84 -6.22
C PHE A 603 21.43 -18.22 -6.30
N PRO A 604 22.13 -18.05 -5.17
CA PRO A 604 23.54 -17.72 -5.19
C PRO A 604 24.33 -18.93 -5.74
N SER A 605 25.37 -18.64 -6.52
CA SER A 605 26.04 -19.63 -7.37
C SER A 605 27.52 -19.33 -7.50
N HIS A 606 28.34 -20.38 -7.41
CA HIS A 606 29.79 -20.27 -7.37
C HIS A 606 30.37 -19.89 -8.75
N VAL A 607 30.40 -18.58 -9.03
CA VAL A 607 30.85 -17.98 -10.30
C VAL A 607 32.15 -18.59 -10.86
N PRO A 608 33.20 -18.89 -10.06
CA PRO A 608 34.43 -19.50 -10.58
C PRO A 608 34.24 -20.87 -11.26
N SER A 609 33.29 -21.71 -10.82
CA SER A 609 33.09 -23.05 -11.41
C SER A 609 32.21 -23.06 -12.66
N PHE A 610 31.58 -21.94 -13.00
CA PHE A 610 30.99 -21.71 -14.33
C PHE A 610 31.96 -20.95 -15.25
N SER A 611 32.79 -20.06 -14.70
CA SER A 611 33.88 -19.40 -15.42
C SER A 611 34.89 -20.41 -16.00
N SER A 612 35.30 -21.43 -15.23
CA SER A 612 36.22 -22.47 -15.70
C SER A 612 35.65 -23.40 -16.80
N LEU A 613 34.33 -23.42 -17.00
CA LEU A 613 33.65 -24.17 -18.07
C LEU A 613 33.51 -23.37 -19.37
N LEU A 614 33.75 -22.06 -19.34
CA LEU A 614 33.51 -21.14 -20.45
C LEU A 614 34.82 -20.62 -21.03
N GLN A 615 34.93 -20.65 -22.35
CA GLN A 615 36.07 -20.03 -23.03
C GLN A 615 35.71 -18.59 -23.39
N HIS A 616 36.25 -17.64 -22.62
CA HIS A 616 35.97 -16.20 -22.70
C HIS A 616 36.64 -15.49 -23.90
N THR A 617 36.89 -16.21 -25.01
CA THR A 617 37.52 -15.68 -26.23
C THR A 617 36.51 -14.97 -27.15
N ARG A 618 36.95 -13.97 -27.92
CA ARG A 618 36.09 -13.22 -28.87
C ARG A 618 35.64 -14.02 -30.10
N ARG A 619 36.28 -15.16 -30.36
CA ARG A 619 35.97 -16.18 -31.38
C ARG A 619 36.14 -17.56 -30.72
N PRO A 620 35.53 -18.64 -31.23
CA PRO A 620 35.83 -19.98 -30.74
C PRO A 620 37.30 -20.36 -31.02
N PRO A 621 37.88 -21.36 -30.32
CA PRO A 621 39.34 -21.53 -30.25
C PRO A 621 40.06 -21.99 -31.52
N THR A 622 39.31 -22.36 -32.58
CA THR A 622 39.86 -23.05 -33.77
C THR A 622 39.31 -22.52 -35.10
N SER A 623 38.75 -21.30 -35.14
CA SER A 623 38.20 -20.69 -36.37
C SER A 623 39.30 -20.18 -37.32
N ASN A 624 39.94 -21.08 -38.07
CA ASN A 624 40.91 -20.73 -39.13
C ASN A 624 40.27 -20.57 -40.52
N ASP A 625 39.03 -21.00 -40.70
CA ASP A 625 38.27 -20.93 -41.95
C ASP A 625 37.00 -20.08 -41.79
N ASP A 626 36.49 -19.50 -42.88
CA ASP A 626 35.35 -18.57 -42.91
C ASP A 626 33.99 -19.28 -42.70
N HIS A 627 33.75 -19.81 -41.50
CA HIS A 627 32.43 -20.29 -41.10
C HIS A 627 31.51 -19.14 -40.65
N ALA A 628 30.29 -19.13 -41.18
CA ALA A 628 29.30 -18.10 -40.87
C ALA A 628 28.79 -18.23 -39.43
N LEU A 629 28.98 -17.16 -38.64
CA LEU A 629 28.39 -17.00 -37.31
C LEU A 629 26.86 -16.90 -37.41
N ILE A 630 26.15 -17.91 -36.91
CA ILE A 630 24.69 -17.93 -36.86
C ILE A 630 24.23 -17.30 -35.54
N ALA A 631 23.42 -16.25 -35.60
CA ALA A 631 22.70 -15.77 -34.42
C ALA A 631 21.55 -16.73 -34.10
N VAL A 632 21.40 -17.10 -32.82
CA VAL A 632 20.39 -18.08 -32.37
C VAL A 632 19.73 -17.60 -31.09
N HIS A 633 18.53 -18.08 -30.77
CA HIS A 633 17.91 -17.89 -29.45
C HIS A 633 17.40 -19.22 -28.90
N TRP A 634 18.26 -19.93 -28.16
CA TRP A 634 17.95 -21.25 -27.59
C TRP A 634 18.15 -21.25 -26.08
N SER A 635 17.32 -22.02 -25.35
CA SER A 635 17.55 -22.32 -23.94
C SER A 635 18.30 -23.64 -23.77
N ALA A 636 19.37 -23.61 -22.97
CA ALA A 636 20.15 -24.78 -22.57
C ALA A 636 20.24 -24.88 -21.04
N VAL A 637 20.48 -26.08 -20.51
CA VAL A 637 20.99 -26.26 -19.14
C VAL A 637 22.51 -26.38 -19.22
N ILE A 638 23.21 -25.67 -18.34
CA ILE A 638 24.62 -25.91 -18.05
C ILE A 638 24.75 -26.55 -16.66
N LEU A 639 25.57 -27.60 -16.60
CA LEU A 639 25.93 -28.33 -15.37
C LEU A 639 27.33 -27.93 -14.93
N SER A 640 27.49 -27.50 -13.68
CA SER A 640 28.80 -27.36 -13.04
C SER A 640 28.99 -28.46 -12.01
N ASN A 641 30.07 -29.23 -12.17
CA ASN A 641 30.46 -30.31 -11.27
C ASN A 641 31.63 -29.81 -10.40
N THR A 642 31.34 -29.46 -9.15
CA THR A 642 32.23 -28.69 -8.27
C THR A 642 33.32 -29.55 -7.63
N ASN A 643 34.24 -30.09 -8.44
CA ASN A 643 35.27 -31.01 -7.96
C ASN A 643 36.64 -30.82 -8.64
N VAL A 644 37.07 -29.55 -8.80
CA VAL A 644 38.37 -29.19 -9.39
C VAL A 644 39.12 -28.20 -8.49
N ASN A 645 39.72 -28.73 -7.42
CA ASN A 645 41.02 -28.31 -6.85
C ASN A 645 41.35 -29.09 -5.58
N ASN A 646 41.92 -30.29 -5.73
CA ASN A 646 42.72 -30.94 -4.69
C ASN A 646 43.96 -31.57 -5.34
N SER A 647 45.14 -31.09 -4.94
CA SER A 647 46.43 -31.59 -5.40
C SER A 647 46.79 -32.94 -4.73
N PRO A 648 47.43 -33.89 -5.42
CA PRO A 648 47.64 -35.24 -4.90
C PRO A 648 48.83 -35.34 -3.93
N THR A 649 48.66 -34.92 -2.67
CA THR A 649 49.65 -35.11 -1.59
C THR A 649 49.00 -35.36 -0.23
N HIS A 650 49.46 -36.42 0.45
CA HIS A 650 49.19 -36.85 1.84
C HIS A 650 47.79 -37.37 2.24
N GLU A 651 47.74 -38.69 2.40
CA GLU A 651 47.32 -39.43 3.60
C GLU A 651 45.93 -39.18 4.25
N ALA A 652 44.97 -39.98 3.77
CA ALA A 652 44.15 -40.89 4.59
C ALA A 652 43.40 -40.36 5.84
N GLU A 653 42.21 -39.81 5.61
CA GLU A 653 41.06 -39.96 6.53
C GLU A 653 39.88 -40.67 5.80
N PRO A 654 38.96 -41.36 6.52
CA PRO A 654 37.80 -42.01 5.90
C PRO A 654 36.79 -40.97 5.35
N PRO A 655 35.94 -41.34 4.37
CA PRO A 655 35.07 -40.38 3.68
C PRO A 655 33.94 -39.88 4.58
N ASN A 656 34.14 -38.72 5.20
CA ASN A 656 33.03 -37.88 5.63
C ASN A 656 32.20 -37.48 4.41
N VAL A 657 30.87 -37.45 4.58
CA VAL A 657 29.90 -37.29 3.48
C VAL A 657 29.85 -35.83 3.01
N GLN A 658 30.85 -35.46 2.20
CA GLN A 658 30.97 -34.15 1.56
C GLN A 658 30.26 -34.21 0.20
N GLU A 659 28.93 -34.03 0.24
CA GLU A 659 28.06 -34.25 -0.92
C GLU A 659 28.36 -33.31 -2.10
N GLN A 660 28.37 -33.91 -3.29
CA GLN A 660 28.65 -33.27 -4.56
C GLN A 660 27.52 -32.29 -4.94
N GLU A 661 27.82 -30.98 -4.91
CA GLU A 661 26.91 -29.93 -5.40
C GLU A 661 26.96 -29.81 -6.93
N ASP A 662 26.34 -30.76 -7.62
CA ASP A 662 26.03 -30.62 -9.06
C ASP A 662 25.07 -29.42 -9.26
N ALA A 663 25.61 -28.26 -9.59
CA ALA A 663 24.87 -27.01 -9.75
C ALA A 663 24.34 -26.90 -11.19
N THR A 664 23.02 -26.79 -11.34
CA THR A 664 22.38 -26.69 -12.66
C THR A 664 21.88 -25.26 -12.90
N VAL A 665 22.17 -24.70 -14.07
CA VAL A 665 21.78 -23.31 -14.41
C VAL A 665 21.15 -23.26 -15.79
N LEU A 666 20.00 -22.59 -15.89
CA LEU A 666 19.35 -22.28 -17.16
C LEU A 666 20.12 -21.14 -17.86
N ALA A 667 20.52 -21.37 -19.11
CA ALA A 667 21.39 -20.49 -19.86
C ALA A 667 20.82 -20.17 -21.25
N THR A 668 21.16 -19.00 -21.78
CA THR A 668 20.70 -18.53 -23.10
C THR A 668 21.84 -18.67 -24.11
N VAL A 669 21.67 -19.52 -25.13
CA VAL A 669 22.54 -19.55 -26.30
C VAL A 669 22.17 -18.38 -27.19
N VAL A 670 23.17 -17.61 -27.64
CA VAL A 670 22.98 -16.40 -28.45
C VAL A 670 23.66 -16.45 -29.82
N GLN A 671 24.69 -17.27 -29.99
CA GLN A 671 25.32 -17.53 -31.30
C GLN A 671 25.77 -18.99 -31.38
N TYR A 672 25.85 -19.51 -32.61
CA TYR A 672 26.41 -20.81 -32.95
C TYR A 672 27.42 -20.65 -34.09
N GLU A 673 28.58 -21.28 -33.93
CA GLU A 673 29.63 -21.38 -34.95
C GLU A 673 30.22 -22.79 -34.83
N SER A 674 29.89 -23.68 -35.77
CA SER A 674 30.13 -25.12 -35.64
C SER A 674 31.56 -25.48 -35.20
N PRO A 675 31.80 -26.30 -34.15
CA PRO A 675 30.85 -26.99 -33.25
C PRO A 675 30.63 -26.28 -31.88
N TRP A 676 30.67 -24.95 -31.83
CA TRP A 676 30.67 -24.14 -30.60
C TRP A 676 29.39 -23.31 -30.42
N LEU A 677 28.95 -23.21 -29.16
CA LEU A 677 27.81 -22.42 -28.69
C LEU A 677 28.34 -21.22 -27.89
N LEU A 678 27.94 -20.01 -28.23
CA LEU A 678 28.15 -18.82 -27.39
C LEU A 678 26.99 -18.71 -26.41
N VAL A 679 27.29 -18.86 -25.12
CA VAL A 679 26.27 -18.91 -24.07
C VAL A 679 26.43 -17.74 -23.10
N LYS A 680 25.31 -17.17 -22.65
CA LYS A 680 25.22 -16.19 -21.57
C LYS A 680 24.56 -16.82 -20.34
N LEU A 681 25.19 -16.66 -19.19
CA LEU A 681 24.69 -17.11 -17.88
C LEU A 681 24.64 -15.93 -16.91
N PRO A 682 23.46 -15.55 -16.39
CA PRO A 682 23.40 -14.77 -15.16
C PRO A 682 23.70 -15.64 -13.95
N LEU A 683 24.59 -15.17 -13.09
CA LEU A 683 24.91 -15.77 -11.80
C LEU A 683 24.89 -14.69 -10.71
N LEU A 684 24.28 -15.01 -9.57
CA LEU A 684 24.38 -14.24 -8.33
C LEU A 684 25.60 -14.73 -7.56
N SER A 685 26.45 -13.81 -7.10
CA SER A 685 27.60 -14.17 -6.26
C SER A 685 27.18 -14.80 -4.92
N ASP A 686 27.92 -15.81 -4.46
CA ASP A 686 27.83 -16.34 -3.07
C ASP A 686 28.51 -15.42 -2.03
N VAL A 687 29.25 -14.40 -2.47
CA VAL A 687 29.95 -13.43 -1.59
C VAL A 687 28.97 -12.42 -1.01
N GLU A 688 29.25 -11.90 0.20
CA GLU A 688 28.36 -11.04 0.99
C GLU A 688 27.81 -9.81 0.23
N ASP A 689 28.60 -9.24 -0.67
CA ASP A 689 28.12 -8.31 -1.69
C ASP A 689 27.40 -9.08 -2.82
N ALA A 690 26.07 -9.18 -2.70
CA ALA A 690 25.14 -9.90 -3.58
C ALA A 690 25.00 -9.29 -5.00
N ASN A 691 26.13 -9.13 -5.69
CA ASN A 691 26.26 -8.53 -7.01
C ASN A 691 25.99 -9.53 -8.13
N TRP A 692 25.44 -9.01 -9.24
CA TRP A 692 25.13 -9.77 -10.45
C TRP A 692 26.34 -9.87 -11.37
N THR A 693 26.67 -11.09 -11.79
CA THR A 693 27.67 -11.34 -12.84
C THR A 693 26.97 -12.02 -14.02
N VAL A 694 27.14 -11.47 -15.23
CA VAL A 694 26.73 -12.16 -16.46
C VAL A 694 27.98 -12.72 -17.11
N LEU A 695 28.19 -14.03 -16.99
CA LEU A 695 29.26 -14.71 -17.72
C LEU A 695 28.83 -14.91 -19.18
N GLN A 696 29.77 -14.70 -20.09
CA GLN A 696 29.61 -14.99 -21.52
C GLN A 696 30.85 -15.73 -22.02
N GLY A 697 30.68 -16.84 -22.71
CA GLY A 697 31.80 -17.58 -23.31
C GLY A 697 31.35 -18.72 -24.20
N TRP A 698 32.31 -19.29 -24.92
CA TRP A 698 32.10 -20.42 -25.81
C TRP A 698 32.14 -21.75 -25.05
N ILE A 699 31.28 -22.68 -25.47
CA ILE A 699 31.26 -24.06 -25.00
C ILE A 699 30.91 -25.00 -26.16
N HIS A 700 31.54 -26.17 -26.20
CA HIS A 700 31.40 -27.13 -27.31
C HIS A 700 30.05 -27.86 -27.26
N VAL A 701 29.34 -28.05 -28.39
CA VAL A 701 28.01 -28.71 -28.43
C VAL A 701 28.04 -30.11 -27.81
N ALA A 702 29.10 -30.88 -28.07
CA ALA A 702 29.28 -32.22 -27.54
C ALA A 702 29.86 -32.25 -26.10
N SER A 703 29.92 -31.11 -25.40
CA SER A 703 30.29 -31.07 -23.98
C SER A 703 29.20 -31.75 -23.13
N PRO A 704 29.54 -32.70 -22.23
CA PRO A 704 28.56 -33.31 -21.33
C PRO A 704 27.96 -32.31 -20.32
N CYS A 705 28.56 -31.12 -20.19
CA CYS A 705 28.10 -30.06 -19.31
C CYS A 705 26.97 -29.19 -19.92
N VAL A 706 26.50 -29.47 -21.14
CA VAL A 706 25.47 -28.67 -21.83
C VAL A 706 24.35 -29.55 -22.37
N SER A 707 23.09 -29.21 -22.11
CA SER A 707 21.94 -29.89 -22.73
C SER A 707 20.93 -28.89 -23.34
N LEU A 708 20.61 -29.06 -24.62
CA LEU A 708 19.71 -28.19 -25.37
C LEU A 708 18.22 -28.49 -25.04
N LEU A 709 17.54 -27.54 -24.39
CA LEU A 709 16.13 -27.72 -23.97
C LEU A 709 15.15 -27.35 -25.09
N VAL A 710 15.12 -26.08 -25.48
CA VAL A 710 14.08 -25.47 -26.34
C VAL A 710 14.71 -24.48 -27.31
N CYS A 711 14.28 -24.54 -28.56
CA CYS A 711 14.51 -23.51 -29.57
C CYS A 711 13.35 -22.50 -29.51
N HIS A 712 13.64 -21.20 -29.49
CA HIS A 712 12.62 -20.14 -29.50
C HIS A 712 12.47 -19.47 -30.87
N ASP A 713 13.32 -19.86 -31.82
CA ASP A 713 13.45 -19.32 -33.16
C ASP A 713 13.08 -20.40 -34.20
N PRO A 714 12.08 -20.16 -35.08
CA PRO A 714 11.65 -21.16 -36.06
C PRO A 714 12.67 -21.43 -37.16
N ASP A 715 13.53 -20.45 -37.50
CA ASP A 715 14.45 -20.58 -38.64
C ASP A 715 15.63 -21.48 -38.29
N THR A 716 16.10 -21.42 -37.03
CA THR A 716 17.17 -22.29 -36.52
C THR A 716 16.67 -23.60 -35.89
N GLN A 717 15.36 -23.84 -35.82
CA GLN A 717 14.74 -25.09 -35.30
C GLN A 717 15.33 -26.35 -35.94
N ASN A 718 15.55 -26.34 -37.26
CA ASN A 718 16.07 -27.52 -37.99
C ASN A 718 17.49 -27.91 -37.51
N LEU A 719 18.34 -26.89 -37.32
CA LEU A 719 19.71 -27.04 -36.83
C LEU A 719 19.72 -27.43 -35.35
N PHE A 720 18.82 -26.85 -34.55
CA PHE A 720 18.66 -27.18 -33.14
C PHE A 720 18.30 -28.67 -32.94
N ASP A 721 17.34 -29.20 -33.69
CA ASP A 721 16.94 -30.62 -33.57
C ASP A 721 18.04 -31.58 -34.03
N GLU A 722 18.84 -31.22 -35.05
CA GLU A 722 20.02 -31.99 -35.47
C GLU A 722 21.10 -32.02 -34.37
N LEU A 723 21.51 -30.85 -33.85
CA LEU A 723 22.50 -30.75 -32.78
C LEU A 723 22.04 -31.43 -31.49
N LYS A 724 20.75 -31.35 -31.16
CA LYS A 724 20.14 -32.04 -30.02
C LYS A 724 20.10 -33.55 -30.21
N GLY A 725 19.95 -34.03 -31.45
CA GLY A 725 20.10 -35.45 -31.80
C GLY A 725 21.52 -36.00 -31.63
N LEU A 726 22.54 -35.13 -31.67
CA LEU A 726 23.95 -35.49 -31.48
C LEU A 726 24.40 -35.50 -30.00
N GLN A 727 23.57 -35.06 -29.05
CA GLN A 727 23.92 -35.03 -27.63
C GLN A 727 23.79 -36.41 -26.96
N ILE A 728 24.88 -37.19 -26.97
CA ILE A 728 24.95 -38.59 -26.51
C ILE A 728 24.52 -38.75 -25.03
N MET A 729 24.78 -37.77 -24.17
CA MET A 729 24.23 -37.71 -22.81
C MET A 729 23.00 -36.82 -22.74
N VAL A 730 21.82 -37.41 -22.94
CA VAL A 730 20.56 -36.78 -22.53
C VAL A 730 20.55 -36.69 -21.01
N VAL A 731 20.71 -35.48 -20.47
CA VAL A 731 20.30 -35.13 -19.10
C VAL A 731 18.80 -35.41 -19.03
N ARG A 732 18.42 -36.57 -18.46
CA ARG A 732 17.01 -36.98 -18.40
C ARG A 732 16.23 -35.86 -17.71
N PRO A 733 15.18 -35.28 -18.34
CA PRO A 733 14.39 -34.25 -17.69
C PRO A 733 13.81 -34.85 -16.41
N ALA A 734 14.29 -34.35 -15.27
CA ALA A 734 14.09 -35.02 -14.00
C ALA A 734 12.60 -35.20 -13.73
N ILE A 735 12.23 -36.39 -13.24
CA ILE A 735 10.85 -36.70 -12.87
C ILE A 735 10.43 -35.65 -11.84
N PRO A 736 9.36 -34.88 -12.07
CA PRO A 736 8.94 -33.85 -11.14
C PRO A 736 8.61 -34.49 -9.79
N MET A 737 9.19 -33.97 -8.71
CA MET A 737 8.95 -34.50 -7.37
C MET A 737 7.46 -34.48 -7.04
N ASP A 738 6.97 -35.59 -6.48
CA ASP A 738 5.56 -35.72 -6.12
C ASP A 738 5.15 -34.70 -5.04
N ALA A 739 3.88 -34.32 -5.06
CA ALA A 739 3.31 -33.36 -4.11
C ALA A 739 3.45 -33.82 -2.65
N SER A 740 3.47 -35.13 -2.38
CA SER A 740 3.75 -35.68 -1.05
C SER A 740 5.16 -35.34 -0.57
N VAL A 741 6.17 -35.47 -1.44
CA VAL A 741 7.58 -35.17 -1.15
C VAL A 741 7.77 -33.66 -0.92
N ILE A 742 7.13 -32.83 -1.74
CA ILE A 742 7.18 -31.36 -1.58
C ILE A 742 6.52 -30.94 -0.25
N SER A 743 5.40 -31.56 0.15
CA SER A 743 4.78 -31.28 1.46
C SER A 743 5.69 -31.68 2.62
N ALA A 744 6.29 -32.87 2.56
CA ALA A 744 7.24 -33.33 3.58
C ALA A 744 8.46 -32.39 3.69
N LEU A 745 8.99 -31.91 2.56
CA LEU A 745 10.10 -30.97 2.52
C LEU A 745 9.74 -29.61 3.14
N ILE A 746 8.52 -29.11 2.91
CA ILE A 746 8.01 -27.87 3.54
C ILE A 746 7.98 -28.01 5.07
N ASP A 747 7.41 -29.10 5.59
CA ASP A 747 7.24 -29.26 7.04
C ASP A 747 8.56 -29.61 7.74
N ALA A 748 9.43 -30.41 7.13
CA ALA A 748 10.80 -30.62 7.61
C ALA A 748 11.59 -29.30 7.68
N SER A 749 11.47 -28.44 6.66
CA SER A 749 12.13 -27.13 6.64
C SER A 749 11.62 -26.20 7.75
N ARG A 750 10.31 -26.20 8.01
CA ARG A 750 9.71 -25.46 9.13
C ARG A 750 10.27 -25.92 10.47
N THR A 751 10.34 -27.24 10.72
CA THR A 751 10.95 -27.75 11.96
C THR A 751 12.42 -27.36 12.07
N ALA A 752 13.21 -27.51 11.00
CA ALA A 752 14.63 -27.15 10.97
C ALA A 752 14.90 -25.66 11.23
N THR A 753 13.98 -24.76 10.86
CA THR A 753 14.08 -23.33 11.21
C THR A 753 13.69 -23.00 12.65
N THR A 754 12.89 -23.84 13.31
CA THR A 754 12.40 -23.59 14.70
C THR A 754 13.14 -24.34 15.80
N THR A 755 13.87 -25.41 15.49
CA THR A 755 14.47 -26.28 16.52
C THR A 755 15.85 -25.82 17.00
N THR A 756 16.02 -25.66 18.30
CA THR A 756 17.28 -25.33 19.00
C THR A 756 18.22 -26.53 19.18
N ALA A 757 18.33 -27.38 18.16
CA ALA A 757 19.18 -28.58 18.18
C ALA A 757 20.68 -28.22 18.22
N PRO A 758 21.56 -29.08 18.79
CA PRO A 758 22.98 -28.80 18.88
C PRO A 758 23.62 -28.54 17.51
N LEU A 759 24.52 -27.53 17.48
CA LEU A 759 24.94 -26.81 16.26
C LEU A 759 25.38 -27.73 15.11
N ALA A 760 26.18 -28.76 15.39
CA ALA A 760 26.72 -29.67 14.38
C ALA A 760 25.60 -30.43 13.65
N THR A 761 24.72 -31.12 14.38
CA THR A 761 23.60 -31.86 13.79
C THR A 761 22.57 -30.95 13.12
N ALA A 762 22.37 -29.74 13.66
CA ALA A 762 21.49 -28.74 13.05
C ALA A 762 22.05 -28.22 11.71
N ALA A 763 23.37 -28.02 11.61
CA ALA A 763 24.03 -27.58 10.38
C ALA A 763 23.93 -28.62 9.26
N THR A 764 24.25 -29.89 9.53
CA THR A 764 24.15 -30.98 8.53
C THR A 764 22.71 -31.15 8.02
N SER A 765 21.72 -31.09 8.92
CA SER A 765 20.30 -31.18 8.56
C SER A 765 19.85 -30.00 7.67
N LYS A 766 20.23 -28.77 8.02
CA LYS A 766 19.92 -27.57 7.21
C LYS A 766 20.59 -27.60 5.84
N ALA A 767 21.82 -28.11 5.73
CA ALA A 767 22.53 -28.26 4.46
C ALA A 767 21.82 -29.25 3.52
N LEU A 768 21.43 -30.42 4.02
CA LEU A 768 20.70 -31.43 3.23
C LEU A 768 19.35 -30.89 2.72
N LEU A 769 18.58 -30.21 3.59
CA LEU A 769 17.30 -29.59 3.21
C LEU A 769 17.49 -28.46 2.17
N ARG A 770 18.58 -27.67 2.27
CA ARG A 770 18.94 -26.64 1.29
C ARG A 770 19.23 -27.25 -0.08
N GLN A 771 20.02 -28.32 -0.13
CA GLN A 771 20.33 -29.04 -1.38
C GLN A 771 19.08 -29.66 -2.02
N GLN A 772 18.17 -30.23 -1.22
CA GLN A 772 16.89 -30.75 -1.67
C GLN A 772 15.97 -29.65 -2.24
N TRP A 773 15.93 -28.46 -1.62
CA TRP A 773 15.20 -27.31 -2.17
C TRP A 773 15.80 -26.78 -3.48
N ARG A 774 17.14 -26.66 -3.58
CA ARG A 774 17.82 -26.24 -4.82
C ARG A 774 17.42 -27.16 -5.97
N ARG A 775 17.58 -28.49 -5.78
CA ARG A 775 17.15 -29.51 -6.74
C ARG A 775 15.66 -29.40 -7.07
N CYS A 776 14.77 -29.22 -6.10
CA CYS A 776 13.32 -29.09 -6.33
C CYS A 776 12.98 -27.93 -7.28
N ILE A 777 13.63 -26.79 -7.11
CA ILE A 777 13.28 -25.56 -7.85
C ILE A 777 14.02 -25.51 -9.20
N ASP A 778 15.23 -26.03 -9.30
CA ASP A 778 15.93 -26.22 -10.58
C ASP A 778 15.16 -27.18 -11.51
N GLN A 779 14.66 -28.30 -10.96
CA GLN A 779 13.76 -29.21 -11.69
C GLN A 779 12.49 -28.50 -12.15
N TRP A 780 11.89 -27.66 -11.30
CA TRP A 780 10.73 -26.85 -11.67
C TRP A 780 11.05 -25.85 -12.79
N ASN A 781 12.20 -25.17 -12.75
CA ASN A 781 12.64 -24.25 -13.80
C ASN A 781 12.77 -24.97 -15.16
N VAL A 782 13.44 -26.13 -15.18
CA VAL A 782 13.62 -26.93 -16.42
C VAL A 782 12.28 -27.45 -16.95
N GLN A 783 11.41 -27.99 -16.08
CA GLN A 783 10.08 -28.45 -16.48
C GLN A 783 9.16 -27.30 -16.92
N PHE A 784 9.31 -26.10 -16.35
CA PHE A 784 8.59 -24.90 -16.78
C PHE A 784 8.98 -24.52 -18.21
N VAL A 785 10.28 -24.44 -18.51
CA VAL A 785 10.81 -24.13 -19.84
C VAL A 785 10.33 -25.15 -20.87
N LEU A 786 10.46 -26.45 -20.58
CA LEU A 786 10.02 -27.53 -21.47
C LEU A 786 8.50 -27.53 -21.72
N ARG A 787 7.69 -27.10 -20.75
CA ARG A 787 6.22 -27.10 -20.84
C ARG A 787 5.63 -25.83 -21.46
N HIS A 788 6.26 -24.68 -21.24
CA HIS A 788 5.72 -23.37 -21.62
C HIS A 788 6.48 -22.68 -22.77
N GLY A 789 7.58 -23.26 -23.24
CA GLY A 789 8.37 -22.68 -24.34
C GLY A 789 9.03 -21.34 -23.98
N ARG A 790 9.16 -21.02 -22.69
CA ARG A 790 9.79 -19.80 -22.18
C ARG A 790 10.27 -19.98 -20.75
N ALA A 791 11.19 -19.12 -20.30
CA ALA A 791 11.61 -19.07 -18.91
C ALA A 791 10.49 -18.55 -17.96
N PRO A 792 10.52 -18.92 -16.67
CA PRO A 792 9.61 -18.39 -15.65
C PRO A 792 9.97 -16.94 -15.28
N THR A 793 8.98 -16.04 -15.35
CA THR A 793 9.14 -14.64 -14.94
C THR A 793 9.00 -14.48 -13.43
N ASP A 794 9.23 -13.27 -12.91
CA ASP A 794 9.03 -12.92 -11.50
C ASP A 794 7.63 -13.24 -11.00
N LEU A 795 6.61 -13.05 -11.84
CA LEU A 795 5.22 -13.37 -11.52
C LEU A 795 4.97 -14.90 -11.52
N ASP A 796 5.77 -15.69 -12.26
CA ASP A 796 5.73 -17.15 -12.17
C ASP A 796 6.50 -17.67 -10.94
N LYS A 797 7.71 -17.17 -10.68
CA LYS A 797 8.50 -17.46 -9.47
C LYS A 797 7.73 -17.07 -8.19
N ALA A 798 6.99 -15.96 -8.21
CA ALA A 798 6.18 -15.50 -7.08
C ALA A 798 5.05 -16.47 -6.70
N LYS A 799 4.51 -17.28 -7.63
CA LYS A 799 3.48 -18.30 -7.33
C LYS A 799 4.03 -19.40 -6.41
N ILE A 800 5.34 -19.63 -6.43
CA ILE A 800 6.06 -20.56 -5.56
C ILE A 800 6.99 -19.85 -4.56
N ARG A 801 6.76 -18.55 -4.24
CA ARG A 801 7.60 -17.74 -3.33
C ARG A 801 7.90 -18.42 -1.98
N LEU A 802 6.97 -19.24 -1.48
CA LEU A 802 7.15 -20.03 -0.26
C LEU A 802 8.37 -20.96 -0.33
N TRP A 803 8.62 -21.60 -1.48
CA TRP A 803 9.76 -22.52 -1.65
C TRP A 803 11.09 -21.76 -1.58
N TYR A 804 11.20 -20.65 -2.30
CA TYR A 804 12.36 -19.75 -2.22
C TYR A 804 12.55 -19.16 -0.81
N THR A 805 11.47 -18.76 -0.15
CA THR A 805 11.53 -18.20 1.22
C THR A 805 12.02 -19.24 2.24
N LEU A 806 11.59 -20.51 2.10
CA LEU A 806 12.09 -21.61 2.94
C LEU A 806 13.56 -21.93 2.64
N PHE A 807 13.98 -21.93 1.36
CA PHE A 807 15.38 -22.06 0.97
C PHE A 807 16.26 -20.98 1.61
N HIS A 808 15.91 -19.70 1.47
CA HIS A 808 16.70 -18.61 2.07
C HIS A 808 16.64 -18.62 3.62
N ALA A 809 15.55 -19.07 4.25
CA ALA A 809 15.47 -19.23 5.70
C ALA A 809 16.42 -20.32 6.25
N LEU A 810 16.85 -21.28 5.42
CA LEU A 810 17.91 -22.25 5.73
C LEU A 810 19.34 -21.70 5.54
N ASN A 811 19.47 -20.47 5.01
CA ASN A 811 20.77 -19.78 4.87
C ASN A 811 21.05 -18.81 6.02
N CYS A 812 20.03 -18.25 6.66
CA CYS A 812 20.23 -17.40 7.83
C CYS A 812 20.88 -18.19 8.98
N PRO A 813 22.04 -17.76 9.51
CA PRO A 813 22.48 -18.24 10.82
C PRO A 813 21.40 -17.84 11.84
N SER A 814 20.94 -18.80 12.64
CA SER A 814 19.98 -18.52 13.69
C SER A 814 20.64 -17.64 14.74
N GLN A 815 20.32 -16.34 14.70
CA GLN A 815 20.74 -15.40 15.74
C GLN A 815 20.30 -15.94 17.10
N PRO A 816 21.20 -16.03 18.10
CA PRO A 816 20.77 -16.33 19.47
C PRO A 816 19.87 -15.20 19.96
N ILE A 817 18.74 -15.59 20.55
CA ILE A 817 17.79 -14.71 21.25
C ILE A 817 18.18 -14.67 22.73
#